data_AF-A0A1G2ZB13-F1
#
_entry.id   AF-A0A1G2ZB13-F1
#
_cell.length_a   1.000
_cell.length_b   1.000
_cell.length_c   1.000
_cell.angle_alpha   90.00
_cell.angle_beta   90.00
_cell.angle_gamma   90.00
#
_symmetry.space_group_name_H-M   'P 1'
#
loop_
_entity.id
_entity.type
_entity.pdbx_description
1 polymer ?
#
loop_
_entity_poly.entity_id
_entity_poly.type
_entity_poly.pdbx_seq_one_letter_code
_entity_poly.pdbx_strand_id
1 'polypeptide(L)'
;MRPTAIGPVSFIVATAAVVLGVAPLGAADEPASAPADPASQSLPAGWLTSWAEPPLADRPLQIVHGIAPERATAETMRYYTDRGLGGLVCNVAFDRYMRSEQHWRTLLAGVEACRQLGAVVWLYDEDGYPSGAAGGLVLEENPAFEATVLAWDASRDDPLVIRHAYEHTHASNNYYAARRYPNLLDDRATRCFIAKTHDAYWQRLKPHFGRTIQAIFTDEPSLMAVHLGQLPEGVRKGVRVADPIDPAVRPLPTVPWSHDLAQQYQQRYGEDLMPRRRSLFMGDSPEDRNVRRQFWALVADLVAERYFGEIQHWCSHHRIASTGHSLWEEALIHHVPLEGNGLKALAQMDIPGLDMLSSDPQAVIHTGWLTAAMPASAAVLGRRRRVMTEVSDFSQRMGEAGPVTLAEMQGTAAWQAAWGVTDFTLYYDITDRSAAEYRAYCDCVGRLTALLKPARPTPEVLLYYPIYDLWAEYLPIAEPLTLQSQSPRAQRIVNSFLQLGQSLQRSQIPFTLIDHEHLAAAMPRPDGSLAVQDHCYKAIVLPSGSQLPPSAAAVLQTFRQRGGRVVDAAEAVGLSRESLVQQLQPPYRILPPSDSIALGRFSRDRRRILLVANVGLRAYDGHLTAESDGTWQTMDPANGAIRPAETDAAGRVRLALAAHQAILLVETPAAKRIPR
;
A
#
# COMPACT_ATOMS: atom_id res chain seq x y z
N MET A 1 -33.37 -23.41 0.44
CA MET A 1 -34.72 -23.01 0.01
C MET A 1 -34.58 -22.02 -1.15
N ARG A 2 -35.01 -22.40 -2.36
CA ARG A 2 -35.00 -21.54 -3.55
C ARG A 2 -36.21 -20.60 -3.52
N PRO A 3 -36.11 -19.35 -4.01
CA PRO A 3 -37.24 -18.60 -4.51
C PRO A 3 -37.28 -18.56 -6.03
N THR A 4 -38.51 -18.60 -6.51
CA THR A 4 -39.05 -18.70 -7.87
C THR A 4 -39.04 -17.39 -8.65
N ALA A 5 -38.98 -17.55 -9.97
CA ALA A 5 -39.10 -16.51 -11.00
C ALA A 5 -40.51 -15.89 -11.09
N ILE A 6 -40.58 -14.61 -11.48
CA ILE A 6 -41.78 -13.94 -12.00
C ILE A 6 -41.35 -13.12 -13.23
N GLY A 7 -42.14 -13.24 -14.31
CA GLY A 7 -41.86 -12.77 -15.68
C GLY A 7 -42.15 -11.28 -15.97
N PRO A 8 -42.06 -10.88 -17.26
CA PRO A 8 -41.78 -9.52 -17.69
C PRO A 8 -43.05 -8.70 -18.03
N VAL A 9 -42.95 -7.37 -17.96
CA VAL A 9 -43.97 -6.45 -18.47
C VAL A 9 -43.32 -5.46 -19.44
N SER A 10 -43.77 -5.52 -20.68
CA SER A 10 -43.43 -4.63 -21.79
C SER A 10 -44.01 -3.21 -21.59
N PHE A 11 -43.27 -2.18 -21.99
CA PHE A 11 -43.84 -0.87 -22.28
C PHE A 11 -43.50 -0.40 -23.70
N ILE A 12 -44.53 0.18 -24.31
CA ILE A 12 -44.71 0.54 -25.71
C ILE A 12 -44.04 1.89 -26.02
N VAL A 13 -43.50 1.95 -27.23
CA VAL A 13 -42.95 3.10 -27.96
C VAL A 13 -44.02 4.17 -28.20
N ALA A 14 -43.68 5.45 -27.99
CA ALA A 14 -44.39 6.57 -28.59
C ALA A 14 -43.41 7.67 -29.02
N THR A 15 -43.28 7.80 -30.34
CA THR A 15 -42.60 8.84 -31.11
C THR A 15 -43.44 10.12 -31.15
N ALA A 16 -42.84 11.31 -31.03
CA ALA A 16 -43.44 12.53 -31.55
C ALA A 16 -42.39 13.56 -31.99
N ALA A 17 -42.72 14.23 -33.10
CA ALA A 17 -41.86 14.95 -34.03
C ALA A 17 -41.29 16.31 -33.56
N VAL A 18 -40.21 16.65 -34.27
CA VAL A 18 -39.53 17.93 -34.47
C VAL A 18 -40.45 19.01 -35.06
N VAL A 19 -40.29 20.26 -34.62
CA VAL A 19 -40.55 21.47 -35.45
C VAL A 19 -39.43 22.49 -35.24
N LEU A 20 -38.80 22.87 -36.35
CA LEU A 20 -37.79 23.91 -36.54
C LEU A 20 -38.42 25.31 -36.56
N GLY A 21 -37.72 26.29 -35.99
CA GLY A 21 -37.98 27.72 -36.20
C GLY A 21 -36.66 28.49 -36.21
N VAL A 22 -36.41 29.23 -37.30
CA VAL A 22 -35.14 29.92 -37.62
C VAL A 22 -35.37 31.43 -37.72
N ALA A 23 -34.40 32.20 -37.18
CA ALA A 23 -33.99 33.59 -37.48
C ALA A 23 -34.87 34.78 -37.02
N PRO A 24 -34.32 36.01 -36.83
CA PRO A 24 -33.04 36.52 -37.39
C PRO A 24 -32.06 37.25 -36.43
N LEU A 25 -30.88 37.48 -37.01
CA LEU A 25 -29.72 38.24 -36.53
C LEU A 25 -30.00 39.73 -36.31
N GLY A 26 -29.44 40.30 -35.25
CA GLY A 26 -29.28 41.74 -35.03
C GLY A 26 -27.97 42.02 -34.30
N ALA A 27 -27.13 42.88 -34.90
CA ALA A 27 -25.84 43.33 -34.38
C ALA A 27 -26.01 44.56 -33.46
N ALA A 28 -25.26 44.63 -32.36
CA ALA A 28 -24.80 45.88 -31.73
C ALA A 28 -23.78 45.61 -30.59
N ASP A 29 -22.60 46.24 -30.73
CA ASP A 29 -21.70 46.83 -29.74
C ASP A 29 -21.09 46.02 -28.58
N GLU A 30 -19.77 45.82 -28.68
CA GLU A 30 -18.85 45.56 -27.56
C GLU A 30 -18.69 46.79 -26.67
N PRO A 31 -18.67 46.63 -25.32
CA PRO A 31 -17.98 47.56 -24.44
C PRO A 31 -16.70 46.94 -23.87
N ALA A 32 -15.60 47.65 -24.12
CA ALA A 32 -14.31 47.69 -23.42
C ALA A 32 -14.05 46.66 -22.30
N SER A 33 -13.04 45.82 -22.52
CA SER A 33 -12.40 44.97 -21.51
C SER A 33 -11.80 45.81 -20.37
N ALA A 34 -12.40 45.72 -19.18
CA ALA A 34 -11.75 46.08 -17.93
C ALA A 34 -10.64 45.04 -17.60
N PRO A 35 -9.57 45.42 -16.88
CA PRO A 35 -8.41 44.57 -16.70
C PRO A 35 -8.73 43.35 -15.83
N ALA A 36 -8.26 42.18 -16.27
CA ALA A 36 -8.28 40.95 -15.49
C ALA A 36 -7.31 41.06 -14.30
N ASP A 37 -7.83 41.04 -13.07
CA ASP A 37 -7.44 40.13 -11.97
C ASP A 37 -8.36 40.40 -10.75
N PRO A 38 -8.97 39.37 -10.15
CA PRO A 38 -8.50 38.99 -8.82
C PRO A 38 -8.69 37.48 -8.54
N ALA A 39 -7.63 36.71 -8.31
CA ALA A 39 -7.63 35.42 -7.60
C ALA A 39 -9.01 34.72 -7.47
N SER A 40 -9.44 34.02 -8.52
CA SER A 40 -10.82 33.55 -8.66
C SER A 40 -11.24 32.56 -7.56
N GLN A 41 -12.47 32.78 -7.09
CA GLN A 41 -13.22 31.99 -6.10
C GLN A 41 -13.67 30.60 -6.63
N SER A 42 -12.88 29.99 -7.51
CA SER A 42 -13.14 28.71 -8.18
C SER A 42 -11.96 27.75 -8.02
N LEU A 43 -12.16 26.46 -8.30
CA LEU A 43 -11.04 25.52 -8.40
C LEU A 43 -10.08 25.94 -9.53
N PRO A 44 -8.77 25.66 -9.41
CA PRO A 44 -7.82 25.94 -10.48
C PRO A 44 -8.23 25.28 -11.80
N ALA A 45 -8.10 26.00 -12.92
CA ALA A 45 -8.51 25.50 -14.25
C ALA A 45 -7.86 24.14 -14.59
N GLY A 46 -6.56 23.98 -14.29
CA GLY A 46 -5.86 22.71 -14.50
C GLY A 46 -6.44 21.55 -13.68
N TRP A 47 -6.97 21.81 -12.48
CA TRP A 47 -7.64 20.76 -11.70
C TRP A 47 -8.95 20.36 -12.37
N LEU A 48 -9.74 21.32 -12.86
CA LEU A 48 -11.00 21.04 -13.56
C LEU A 48 -10.75 20.26 -14.86
N THR A 49 -9.71 20.59 -15.60
CA THR A 49 -9.30 19.84 -16.80
C THR A 49 -8.94 18.41 -16.45
N SER A 50 -8.02 18.19 -15.49
CA SER A 50 -7.63 16.82 -15.09
C SER A 50 -8.75 16.05 -14.39
N TRP A 51 -9.73 16.73 -13.80
CA TRP A 51 -10.91 16.08 -13.21
C TRP A 51 -11.93 15.64 -14.27
N ALA A 52 -12.16 16.46 -15.29
CA ALA A 52 -13.03 16.11 -16.41
C ALA A 52 -12.42 14.99 -17.25
N GLU A 53 -11.11 15.07 -17.51
CA GLU A 53 -10.36 14.11 -18.30
C GLU A 53 -9.02 13.80 -17.61
N PRO A 54 -8.98 12.77 -16.74
CA PRO A 54 -7.75 12.37 -16.06
C PRO A 54 -6.65 12.00 -17.04
N PRO A 55 -5.41 12.51 -16.86
CA PRO A 55 -4.24 12.08 -17.63
C PRO A 55 -4.03 10.57 -17.54
N LEU A 56 -3.49 9.95 -18.60
CA LEU A 56 -3.22 8.50 -18.59
C LEU A 56 -2.32 8.07 -17.42
N ALA A 57 -1.33 8.89 -17.05
CA ALA A 57 -0.44 8.60 -15.91
C ALA A 57 -1.11 8.65 -14.52
N ASP A 58 -2.36 9.11 -14.46
CA ASP A 58 -3.19 9.12 -13.25
C ASP A 58 -4.29 8.05 -13.28
N ARG A 59 -4.45 7.34 -14.40
CA ARG A 59 -5.41 6.25 -14.53
C ARG A 59 -4.77 4.92 -14.08
N PRO A 60 -5.57 3.92 -13.66
CA PRO A 60 -5.05 2.64 -13.23
C PRO A 60 -4.34 1.89 -14.36
N LEU A 61 -3.41 1.01 -14.00
CA LEU A 61 -2.67 0.13 -14.91
C LEU A 61 -3.20 -1.29 -14.82
N GLN A 62 -3.33 -1.99 -15.93
CA GLN A 62 -3.70 -3.41 -15.92
C GLN A 62 -2.44 -4.27 -15.78
N ILE A 63 -2.44 -5.22 -14.84
CA ILE A 63 -1.39 -6.24 -14.77
C ILE A 63 -1.62 -7.25 -15.90
N VAL A 64 -0.58 -7.49 -16.72
CA VAL A 64 -0.59 -8.39 -17.87
C VAL A 64 0.70 -9.21 -17.89
N HIS A 65 0.58 -10.48 -17.55
CA HIS A 65 1.70 -11.42 -17.55
C HIS A 65 2.00 -11.95 -18.95
N GLY A 66 2.88 -11.24 -19.66
CA GLY A 66 3.18 -11.51 -21.06
C GLY A 66 2.11 -10.93 -21.99
N ILE A 67 2.44 -9.84 -22.68
CA ILE A 67 1.54 -9.23 -23.66
C ILE A 67 1.27 -10.25 -24.78
N ALA A 68 0.01 -10.49 -25.11
CA ALA A 68 -0.37 -11.35 -26.22
C ALA A 68 0.13 -10.75 -27.56
N PRO A 69 0.73 -11.54 -28.48
CA PRO A 69 1.25 -11.02 -29.75
C PRO A 69 0.23 -10.21 -30.56
N GLU A 70 -1.03 -10.64 -30.60
CA GLU A 70 -2.15 -9.96 -31.26
C GLU A 70 -2.60 -8.68 -30.55
N ARG A 71 -2.08 -8.39 -29.35
CA ARG A 71 -2.30 -7.14 -28.60
C ARG A 71 -1.10 -6.18 -28.66
N ALA A 72 0.00 -6.56 -29.30
CA ALA A 72 1.26 -5.81 -29.28
C ALA A 72 1.40 -4.73 -30.38
N THR A 73 0.29 -4.15 -30.86
CA THR A 73 0.28 -3.00 -31.79
C THR A 73 -0.51 -1.83 -31.21
N ALA A 74 -0.27 -0.59 -31.65
CA ALA A 74 -0.99 0.57 -31.12
C ALA A 74 -2.51 0.49 -31.34
N GLU A 75 -2.98 -0.06 -32.47
CA GLU A 75 -4.40 -0.25 -32.72
C GLU A 75 -5.03 -1.25 -31.75
N THR A 76 -4.39 -2.41 -31.58
CA THR A 76 -4.91 -3.49 -30.72
C THR A 76 -4.75 -3.18 -29.22
N MET A 77 -3.75 -2.37 -28.85
CA MET A 77 -3.48 -1.92 -27.48
C MET A 77 -4.55 -0.93 -26.98
N ARG A 78 -5.30 -0.29 -27.89
CA ARG A 78 -6.48 0.52 -27.54
C ARG A 78 -7.54 -0.27 -26.77
N TYR A 79 -7.51 -1.60 -26.85
CA TYR A 79 -8.28 -2.48 -25.99
C TYR A 79 -8.23 -2.06 -24.50
N TYR A 80 -7.06 -1.65 -24.01
CA TYR A 80 -6.87 -1.17 -22.64
C TYR A 80 -7.24 0.32 -22.48
N THR A 81 -6.73 1.20 -23.34
CA THR A 81 -6.95 2.66 -23.18
C THR A 81 -8.41 3.07 -23.40
N ASP A 82 -9.14 2.39 -24.28
CA ASP A 82 -10.56 2.65 -24.55
C ASP A 82 -11.45 2.19 -23.37
N ARG A 83 -10.93 1.27 -22.53
CA ARG A 83 -11.49 0.92 -21.21
C ARG A 83 -11.06 1.86 -20.09
N GLY A 84 -10.38 2.96 -20.43
CA GLY A 84 -9.94 3.97 -19.46
C GLY A 84 -8.64 3.65 -18.75
N LEU A 85 -7.93 2.56 -19.07
CA LEU A 85 -6.63 2.28 -18.44
C LEU A 85 -5.56 3.30 -18.86
N GLY A 86 -4.68 3.62 -17.92
CA GLY A 86 -3.53 4.48 -18.11
C GLY A 86 -2.34 3.80 -18.79
N GLY A 87 -2.34 2.48 -18.78
CA GLY A 87 -1.26 1.65 -19.28
C GLY A 87 -1.22 0.28 -18.63
N LEU A 88 -0.03 -0.31 -18.56
CA LEU A 88 0.18 -1.70 -18.15
C LEU A 88 1.24 -1.84 -17.07
N VAL A 89 1.07 -2.82 -16.19
CA VAL A 89 2.17 -3.51 -15.53
C VAL A 89 2.41 -4.79 -16.32
N CYS A 90 3.60 -5.01 -16.86
CA CYS A 90 3.85 -6.16 -17.72
C CYS A 90 5.28 -6.67 -17.66
N ASN A 91 5.48 -7.88 -18.18
CA ASN A 91 6.76 -8.56 -18.20
C ASN A 91 6.93 -9.38 -19.48
N VAL A 92 8.15 -9.89 -19.68
CA VAL A 92 8.36 -10.98 -20.65
C VAL A 92 7.48 -12.15 -20.23
N ALA A 93 6.78 -12.77 -21.17
CA ALA A 93 5.90 -13.90 -20.89
C ALA A 93 6.61 -15.01 -20.10
N PHE A 94 5.89 -15.62 -19.17
CA PHE A 94 6.39 -16.63 -18.23
C PHE A 94 6.91 -17.90 -18.92
N ASP A 95 6.29 -18.34 -20.02
CA ASP A 95 6.85 -19.44 -20.81
C ASP A 95 8.27 -19.07 -21.28
N ARG A 96 9.26 -19.89 -20.92
CA ARG A 96 10.68 -19.61 -21.22
C ARG A 96 11.08 -18.18 -20.85
N TYR A 97 10.66 -17.73 -19.67
CA TYR A 97 10.93 -16.40 -19.10
C TYR A 97 12.39 -15.96 -19.29
N MET A 98 12.59 -14.71 -19.71
CA MET A 98 13.88 -14.08 -20.06
C MET A 98 14.70 -14.75 -21.17
N ARG A 99 14.33 -15.95 -21.64
CA ARG A 99 15.08 -16.77 -22.62
C ARG A 99 14.51 -16.71 -24.02
N SER A 100 13.20 -16.50 -24.17
CA SER A 100 12.52 -16.50 -25.47
C SER A 100 12.67 -15.17 -26.19
N GLU A 101 13.47 -15.15 -27.26
CA GLU A 101 13.59 -13.96 -28.15
C GLU A 101 12.25 -13.56 -28.79
N GLN A 102 11.33 -14.51 -29.00
CA GLN A 102 9.98 -14.19 -29.46
C GLN A 102 9.22 -13.40 -28.39
N HIS A 103 9.28 -13.79 -27.11
CA HIS A 103 8.60 -13.08 -26.04
C HIS A 103 9.20 -11.68 -25.82
N TRP A 104 10.53 -11.56 -25.97
CA TRP A 104 11.19 -10.25 -25.98
C TRP A 104 10.69 -9.35 -27.11
N ARG A 105 10.58 -9.87 -28.35
CA ARG A 105 10.02 -9.10 -29.47
C ARG A 105 8.59 -8.64 -29.21
N THR A 106 7.76 -9.51 -28.62
CA THR A 106 6.38 -9.15 -28.28
C THR A 106 6.33 -8.05 -27.22
N LEU A 107 7.14 -8.16 -26.15
CA LEU A 107 7.22 -7.12 -25.13
C LEU A 107 7.70 -5.78 -25.72
N LEU A 108 8.76 -5.81 -26.56
CA LEU A 108 9.27 -4.62 -27.26
C LEU A 108 8.18 -3.92 -28.08
N ALA A 109 7.44 -4.69 -28.87
CA ALA A 109 6.33 -4.18 -29.66
C ALA A 109 5.20 -3.61 -28.79
N GLY A 110 4.87 -4.28 -27.69
CA GLY A 110 3.87 -3.81 -26.72
C GLY A 110 4.28 -2.50 -26.03
N VAL A 111 5.53 -2.37 -25.57
CA VAL A 111 6.02 -1.13 -24.95
C VAL A 111 6.06 0.01 -25.97
N GLU A 112 6.44 -0.26 -27.22
CA GLU A 112 6.38 0.74 -28.29
C GLU A 112 4.94 1.16 -28.62
N ALA A 113 3.99 0.22 -28.62
CA ALA A 113 2.56 0.54 -28.76
C ALA A 113 2.06 1.44 -27.63
N CYS A 114 2.43 1.15 -26.37
CA CYS A 114 2.11 2.02 -25.24
C CYS A 114 2.71 3.43 -25.43
N ARG A 115 3.96 3.53 -25.89
CA ARG A 115 4.60 4.83 -26.19
C ARG A 115 3.82 5.62 -27.24
N GLN A 116 3.38 4.97 -28.33
CA GLN A 116 2.61 5.63 -29.40
C GLN A 116 1.25 6.15 -28.91
N LEU A 117 0.64 5.48 -27.92
CA LEU A 117 -0.61 5.89 -27.29
C LEU A 117 -0.43 6.88 -26.13
N GLY A 118 0.80 7.14 -25.68
CA GLY A 118 1.08 7.94 -24.48
C GLY A 118 0.77 7.20 -23.17
N ALA A 119 0.56 5.88 -23.21
CA ALA A 119 0.31 5.04 -22.05
C ALA A 119 1.60 4.76 -21.26
N VAL A 120 1.45 4.47 -19.97
CA VAL A 120 2.56 4.18 -19.05
C VAL A 120 2.81 2.67 -18.97
N VAL A 121 4.06 2.28 -18.75
CA VAL A 121 4.46 0.90 -18.49
C VAL A 121 5.21 0.81 -17.16
N TRP A 122 4.82 -0.14 -16.32
CA TRP A 122 5.66 -0.66 -15.26
C TRP A 122 6.12 -2.06 -15.64
N LEU A 123 7.39 -2.37 -15.37
CA LEU A 123 7.93 -3.70 -15.63
C LEU A 123 7.79 -4.56 -14.38
N TYR A 124 7.25 -5.75 -14.50
CA TYR A 124 7.18 -6.75 -13.43
C TYR A 124 8.46 -7.60 -13.47
N ASP A 125 9.15 -7.74 -12.35
CA ASP A 125 10.53 -8.27 -12.30
C ASP A 125 10.66 -9.78 -12.03
N GLU A 126 9.54 -10.53 -12.02
CA GLU A 126 9.53 -11.96 -11.70
C GLU A 126 8.70 -12.82 -12.68
N ASP A 127 8.89 -14.14 -12.65
CA ASP A 127 8.01 -15.17 -13.22
C ASP A 127 7.10 -15.72 -12.12
N GLY A 128 5.91 -15.14 -12.02
CA GLY A 128 5.03 -15.26 -10.85
C GLY A 128 5.58 -14.44 -9.70
N TYR A 129 5.52 -14.98 -8.49
CA TYR A 129 6.00 -14.38 -7.26
C TYR A 129 6.50 -15.52 -6.35
N PRO A 130 7.23 -15.27 -5.24
CA PRO A 130 7.84 -14.01 -4.84
C PRO A 130 9.00 -13.56 -5.74
N SER A 131 9.20 -12.25 -5.81
CA SER A 131 10.24 -11.60 -6.61
C SER A 131 11.62 -11.70 -5.95
N GLY A 132 12.62 -12.03 -6.75
CA GLY A 132 14.01 -12.20 -6.31
C GLY A 132 14.66 -13.45 -6.92
N ALA A 133 13.87 -14.34 -7.50
CA ALA A 133 14.31 -15.59 -8.10
C ALA A 133 14.52 -15.50 -9.62
N ALA A 134 13.88 -14.55 -10.29
CA ALA A 134 13.91 -14.35 -11.74
C ALA A 134 13.56 -15.62 -12.54
N GLY A 135 12.46 -16.30 -12.23
CA GLY A 135 12.13 -17.58 -12.87
C GLY A 135 12.97 -18.75 -12.37
N GLY A 136 13.72 -18.59 -11.28
CA GLY A 136 14.73 -19.55 -10.80
C GLY A 136 16.12 -19.32 -11.39
N LEU A 137 16.30 -18.32 -12.26
CA LEU A 137 17.57 -18.03 -12.92
C LEU A 137 18.69 -17.63 -11.95
N VAL A 138 18.35 -17.09 -10.77
CA VAL A 138 19.35 -16.74 -9.74
C VAL A 138 20.00 -17.99 -9.15
N LEU A 139 19.21 -19.03 -8.84
CA LEU A 139 19.73 -20.28 -8.29
C LEU A 139 20.35 -21.18 -9.37
N GLU A 140 19.90 -21.05 -10.62
CA GLU A 140 20.58 -21.68 -11.75
C GLU A 140 21.99 -21.11 -11.97
N GLU A 141 22.16 -19.79 -11.81
CA GLU A 141 23.48 -19.16 -11.89
C GLU A 141 24.38 -19.64 -10.74
N ASN A 142 23.85 -19.66 -9.51
CA ASN A 142 24.60 -20.14 -8.36
C ASN A 142 23.68 -20.71 -7.25
N PRO A 143 23.68 -22.03 -7.04
CA PRO A 143 22.90 -22.66 -5.98
C PRO A 143 23.27 -22.21 -4.56
N ALA A 144 24.49 -21.68 -4.36
CA ALA A 144 24.91 -21.15 -3.05
C ALA A 144 24.15 -19.89 -2.62
N PHE A 145 23.38 -19.27 -3.52
CA PHE A 145 22.51 -18.13 -3.22
C PHE A 145 21.17 -18.54 -2.62
N GLU A 146 20.87 -19.84 -2.49
CA GLU A 146 19.63 -20.30 -1.87
C GLU A 146 19.49 -19.79 -0.44
N ALA A 147 18.26 -19.42 -0.07
CA ALA A 147 17.90 -18.98 1.27
C ALA A 147 18.37 -20.01 2.32
N THR A 148 19.04 -19.52 3.36
CA THR A 148 19.50 -20.33 4.48
C THR A 148 18.93 -19.83 5.80
N VAL A 149 18.72 -20.76 6.72
CA VAL A 149 18.23 -20.49 8.08
C VAL A 149 19.14 -21.14 9.10
N LEU A 150 19.25 -20.52 10.27
CA LEU A 150 19.72 -21.19 11.47
C LEU A 150 18.52 -21.86 12.12
N ALA A 151 18.58 -23.18 12.28
CA ALA A 151 17.52 -24.01 12.85
C ALA A 151 17.90 -24.52 14.24
N TRP A 152 16.90 -24.62 15.13
CA TRP A 152 17.04 -25.26 16.43
C TRP A 152 16.50 -26.70 16.41
N ASP A 153 17.38 -27.67 16.59
CA ASP A 153 17.08 -29.10 16.70
C ASP A 153 17.51 -29.63 18.08
N ALA A 154 16.55 -29.70 19.01
CA ALA A 154 16.80 -30.20 20.36
C ALA A 154 17.26 -31.68 20.43
N SER A 155 17.20 -32.43 19.33
CA SER A 155 17.64 -33.83 19.27
C SER A 155 19.15 -34.01 19.00
N ARG A 156 19.89 -32.92 18.79
CA ARG A 156 21.33 -32.95 18.48
C ARG A 156 22.18 -32.49 19.67
N ASP A 157 23.44 -32.92 19.70
CA ASP A 157 24.42 -32.48 20.70
C ASP A 157 24.74 -30.98 20.60
N ASP A 158 25.00 -30.48 19.38
CA ASP A 158 24.88 -29.04 19.06
C ASP A 158 23.50 -28.82 18.43
N PRO A 159 22.57 -28.18 19.16
CA PRO A 159 21.20 -28.02 18.70
C PRO A 159 21.06 -27.03 17.55
N LEU A 160 22.12 -26.34 17.14
CA LEU A 160 22.04 -25.28 16.15
C LEU A 160 22.68 -25.68 14.83
N VAL A 161 21.89 -25.61 13.76
CA VAL A 161 22.28 -26.11 12.43
C VAL A 161 21.88 -25.11 11.36
N ILE A 162 22.81 -24.80 10.46
CA ILE A 162 22.50 -24.03 9.25
C ILE A 162 21.99 -25.01 8.18
N ARG A 163 20.86 -24.68 7.55
CA ARG A 163 20.27 -25.45 6.45
C ARG A 163 19.58 -24.55 5.44
N HIS A 164 19.25 -25.09 4.26
CA HIS A 164 18.41 -24.41 3.28
C HIS A 164 16.99 -24.19 3.81
N ALA A 165 16.34 -23.12 3.35
CA ALA A 165 15.02 -22.70 3.76
C ALA A 165 14.04 -22.84 2.60
N TYR A 166 13.20 -23.87 2.65
CA TYR A 166 12.21 -24.12 1.61
C TYR A 166 10.90 -24.67 2.16
N GLU A 167 10.94 -25.78 2.90
CA GLU A 167 9.75 -26.48 3.34
C GLU A 167 8.89 -25.63 4.28
N HIS A 168 7.59 -25.53 3.96
CA HIS A 168 6.58 -24.76 4.70
C HIS A 168 6.78 -23.24 4.73
N THR A 169 7.77 -22.73 4.00
CA THR A 169 7.99 -21.29 3.82
C THR A 169 7.05 -20.72 2.76
N HIS A 170 7.10 -19.39 2.56
CA HIS A 170 6.40 -18.72 1.46
C HIS A 170 6.71 -19.37 0.09
N ALA A 171 7.98 -19.69 -0.18
CA ALA A 171 8.42 -20.27 -1.44
C ALA A 171 7.78 -21.63 -1.79
N SER A 172 7.50 -22.47 -0.77
CA SER A 172 6.81 -23.75 -0.97
C SER A 172 5.28 -23.66 -0.89
N ASN A 173 4.75 -22.54 -0.37
CA ASN A 173 3.33 -22.25 -0.18
C ASN A 173 2.85 -21.10 -1.08
N ASN A 174 3.35 -21.06 -2.30
CA ASN A 174 3.04 -20.03 -3.27
C ASN A 174 1.87 -20.48 -4.17
N TYR A 175 0.93 -19.59 -4.50
CA TYR A 175 -0.25 -19.96 -5.33
C TYR A 175 0.09 -20.12 -6.81
N TYR A 176 1.24 -19.61 -7.27
CA TYR A 176 1.70 -19.75 -8.65
C TYR A 176 2.60 -20.98 -8.82
N ALA A 177 3.74 -21.03 -8.10
CA ALA A 177 4.69 -22.12 -8.21
C ALA A 177 5.47 -22.38 -6.92
N ALA A 178 5.55 -23.64 -6.50
CA ALA A 178 6.43 -24.08 -5.43
C ALA A 178 7.86 -24.26 -5.97
N ARG A 179 8.77 -23.36 -5.58
CA ARG A 179 10.16 -23.26 -6.09
C ARG A 179 11.10 -22.78 -5.00
N ARG A 180 12.34 -23.30 -4.96
CA ARG A 180 13.40 -22.81 -4.06
C ARG A 180 13.73 -21.34 -4.33
N TYR A 181 14.13 -20.63 -3.28
CA TYR A 181 14.18 -19.17 -3.30
C TYR A 181 15.54 -18.62 -2.87
N PRO A 182 16.03 -17.53 -3.49
CA PRO A 182 17.30 -16.91 -3.09
C PRO A 182 17.26 -16.22 -1.73
N ASN A 183 18.42 -16.07 -1.13
CA ASN A 183 18.60 -15.40 0.15
C ASN A 183 18.63 -13.89 -0.02
N LEU A 184 17.59 -13.18 0.45
CA LEU A 184 17.52 -11.72 0.36
C LEU A 184 18.54 -10.99 1.26
N LEU A 185 19.16 -11.70 2.22
CA LEU A 185 20.26 -11.17 3.02
C LEU A 185 21.62 -11.30 2.32
N ASP A 186 21.70 -12.03 1.19
CA ASP A 186 22.93 -12.19 0.43
C ASP A 186 22.97 -11.16 -0.71
N ASP A 187 23.85 -10.16 -0.59
CA ASP A 187 24.01 -9.10 -1.59
C ASP A 187 24.44 -9.65 -2.96
N ARG A 188 25.11 -10.80 -3.00
CA ARG A 188 25.49 -11.47 -4.25
C ARG A 188 24.25 -12.04 -4.96
N ALA A 189 23.28 -12.55 -4.20
CA ALA A 189 22.03 -13.07 -4.74
C ALA A 189 21.20 -11.92 -5.35
N THR A 190 21.05 -10.79 -4.65
CA THR A 190 20.35 -9.62 -5.18
C THR A 190 21.03 -9.06 -6.44
N ARG A 191 22.36 -8.92 -6.44
CA ARG A 191 23.09 -8.48 -7.65
C ARG A 191 22.85 -9.42 -8.83
N CYS A 192 22.80 -10.73 -8.58
CA CYS A 192 22.44 -11.69 -9.62
C CYS A 192 21.00 -11.50 -10.10
N PHE A 193 20.04 -11.28 -9.19
CA PHE A 193 18.65 -10.98 -9.54
C PHE A 193 18.55 -9.77 -10.47
N ILE A 194 19.14 -8.64 -10.08
CA ILE A 194 19.20 -7.41 -10.88
C ILE A 194 19.83 -7.68 -12.27
N ALA A 195 20.92 -8.44 -12.32
CA ALA A 195 21.58 -8.78 -13.58
C ALA A 195 20.70 -9.65 -14.51
N LYS A 196 19.89 -10.57 -13.94
CA LYS A 196 19.01 -11.46 -14.72
C LYS A 196 17.73 -10.77 -15.18
N THR A 197 17.27 -9.72 -14.50
CA THR A 197 15.98 -9.07 -14.78
C THR A 197 16.16 -7.63 -15.22
N HIS A 198 16.55 -6.75 -14.30
CA HIS A 198 16.62 -5.31 -14.49
C HIS A 198 17.61 -4.94 -15.63
N ASP A 199 18.82 -5.49 -15.61
CA ASP A 199 19.80 -5.26 -16.67
C ASP A 199 19.33 -5.84 -18.02
N ALA A 200 18.68 -7.01 -18.01
CA ALA A 200 18.15 -7.63 -19.22
C ALA A 200 17.04 -6.78 -19.87
N TYR A 201 16.15 -6.21 -19.05
CA TYR A 201 15.16 -5.23 -19.49
C TYR A 201 15.82 -3.97 -20.03
N TRP A 202 16.75 -3.37 -19.29
CA TRP A 202 17.45 -2.15 -19.72
C TRP A 202 18.15 -2.32 -21.05
N GLN A 203 18.90 -3.41 -21.24
CA GLN A 203 19.63 -3.69 -22.49
C GLN A 203 18.72 -3.67 -23.73
N ARG A 204 17.46 -4.09 -23.58
CA ARG A 204 16.50 -4.22 -24.69
C ARG A 204 15.56 -3.02 -24.81
N LEU A 205 15.21 -2.37 -23.71
CA LEU A 205 14.15 -1.34 -23.63
C LEU A 205 14.67 0.07 -23.29
N LYS A 206 15.99 0.27 -23.20
CA LYS A 206 16.65 1.55 -22.84
C LYS A 206 15.99 2.83 -23.39
N PRO A 207 15.56 2.93 -24.66
CA PRO A 207 14.94 4.15 -25.18
C PRO A 207 13.62 4.56 -24.50
N HIS A 208 12.96 3.64 -23.79
CA HIS A 208 11.65 3.83 -23.17
C HIS A 208 11.72 4.20 -21.68
N PHE A 209 12.85 3.96 -21.03
CA PHE A 209 13.06 4.21 -19.60
C PHE A 209 13.01 5.70 -19.25
N GLY A 210 12.37 6.02 -18.12
CA GLY A 210 12.14 7.38 -17.64
C GLY A 210 11.14 8.18 -18.47
N ARG A 211 10.42 7.52 -19.40
CA ARG A 211 9.38 8.12 -20.24
C ARG A 211 8.14 7.23 -20.22
N THR A 212 8.14 6.20 -21.04
CA THR A 212 7.05 5.21 -21.13
C THR A 212 7.16 4.22 -19.98
N ILE A 213 8.35 3.65 -19.77
CA ILE A 213 8.63 2.82 -18.60
C ILE A 213 8.92 3.76 -17.43
N GLN A 214 8.10 3.66 -16.38
CA GLN A 214 8.15 4.57 -15.23
C GLN A 214 8.53 3.90 -13.92
N ALA A 215 8.34 2.57 -13.81
CA ALA A 215 8.70 1.84 -12.59
C ALA A 215 9.03 0.37 -12.89
N ILE A 216 9.72 -0.27 -11.95
CA ILE A 216 9.80 -1.74 -11.84
C ILE A 216 9.10 -2.18 -10.56
N PHE A 217 8.18 -3.12 -10.70
CA PHE A 217 7.33 -3.70 -9.65
C PHE A 217 7.91 -5.02 -9.15
N THR A 218 8.10 -5.08 -7.83
CA THR A 218 8.56 -6.23 -7.05
C THR A 218 7.43 -6.77 -6.18
N ASP A 219 7.22 -8.08 -6.20
CA ASP A 219 6.06 -8.76 -5.60
C ASP A 219 6.46 -9.71 -4.46
N GLU A 220 5.91 -9.47 -3.26
CA GLU A 220 6.01 -10.28 -2.02
C GLU A 220 7.38 -10.93 -1.69
N PRO A 221 8.52 -10.22 -1.78
CA PRO A 221 9.80 -10.76 -1.35
C PRO A 221 9.76 -11.11 0.15
N SER A 222 10.36 -12.24 0.56
CA SER A 222 10.45 -12.57 1.99
C SER A 222 11.71 -13.35 2.38
N LEU A 223 12.03 -13.34 3.67
CA LEU A 223 13.24 -13.97 4.23
C LEU A 223 13.19 -15.50 4.34
N MET A 224 12.07 -16.15 3.98
CA MET A 224 11.87 -17.61 4.02
C MET A 224 12.15 -18.25 5.40
N ALA A 225 12.04 -17.49 6.48
CA ALA A 225 12.41 -17.93 7.84
C ALA A 225 11.21 -18.18 8.76
N VAL A 226 10.02 -18.39 8.19
CA VAL A 226 8.80 -18.66 8.96
C VAL A 226 7.97 -19.73 8.28
N HIS A 227 7.37 -20.59 9.10
CA HIS A 227 6.39 -21.58 8.66
C HIS A 227 5.03 -20.88 8.47
N LEU A 228 4.54 -20.80 7.24
CA LEU A 228 3.26 -20.14 6.91
C LEU A 228 2.06 -21.11 6.89
N GLY A 229 2.32 -22.41 6.98
CA GLY A 229 1.28 -23.43 6.91
C GLY A 229 1.41 -24.28 5.66
N GLN A 230 0.29 -24.87 5.26
CA GLN A 230 0.14 -25.47 3.94
C GLN A 230 -1.04 -24.80 3.25
N LEU A 231 -0.90 -24.58 1.94
CA LEU A 231 -2.02 -24.15 1.12
C LEU A 231 -3.19 -25.15 1.23
N PRO A 232 -4.45 -24.68 1.17
CA PRO A 232 -5.61 -25.56 1.12
C PRO A 232 -5.45 -26.60 0.00
N GLU A 233 -5.84 -27.85 0.27
CA GLU A 233 -5.62 -28.97 -0.63
C GLU A 233 -6.15 -28.75 -2.05
N GLY A 234 -7.31 -28.09 -2.17
CA GLY A 234 -7.92 -27.76 -3.46
C GLY A 234 -7.07 -26.80 -4.30
N VAL A 235 -6.37 -25.87 -3.65
CA VAL A 235 -5.44 -24.94 -4.31
C VAL A 235 -4.13 -25.65 -4.63
N ARG A 236 -3.55 -26.33 -3.64
CA ARG A 236 -2.23 -26.96 -3.71
C ARG A 236 -2.08 -27.94 -4.89
N LYS A 237 -3.15 -28.64 -5.27
CA LYS A 237 -3.16 -29.56 -6.42
C LYS A 237 -3.02 -28.87 -7.79
N GLY A 238 -3.40 -27.60 -7.88
CA GLY A 238 -3.29 -26.81 -9.10
C GLY A 238 -1.98 -26.03 -9.23
N VAL A 239 -1.19 -25.94 -8.15
CA VAL A 239 0.08 -25.21 -8.12
C VAL A 239 1.15 -25.98 -8.88
N ARG A 240 1.92 -25.28 -9.73
CA ARG A 240 3.09 -25.85 -10.39
C ARG A 240 4.17 -26.17 -9.37
N VAL A 241 4.68 -27.40 -9.36
CA VAL A 241 5.78 -27.80 -8.47
C VAL A 241 7.07 -27.85 -9.29
N ALA A 242 7.93 -26.84 -9.11
CA ALA A 242 9.28 -26.85 -9.69
C ALA A 242 10.23 -27.66 -8.80
N ASP A 243 10.16 -27.45 -7.49
CA ASP A 243 10.95 -28.16 -6.49
C ASP A 243 10.03 -28.91 -5.52
N PRO A 244 10.07 -30.25 -5.46
CA PRO A 244 9.23 -30.99 -4.53
C PRO A 244 9.70 -30.78 -3.07
N ILE A 245 8.74 -30.69 -2.14
CA ILE A 245 9.02 -30.72 -0.70
C ILE A 245 9.63 -32.08 -0.34
N ASP A 246 10.71 -32.07 0.44
CA ASP A 246 11.28 -33.28 1.00
C ASP A 246 10.58 -33.64 2.33
N PRO A 247 9.80 -34.75 2.40
CA PRO A 247 9.11 -35.15 3.61
C PRO A 247 10.06 -35.57 4.75
N ALA A 248 11.35 -35.81 4.48
CA ALA A 248 12.35 -36.10 5.50
C ALA A 248 12.83 -34.83 6.22
N VAL A 249 12.61 -33.64 5.66
CA VAL A 249 12.97 -32.37 6.30
C VAL A 249 11.96 -32.07 7.41
N ARG A 250 12.41 -32.22 8.66
CA ARG A 250 11.59 -31.91 9.83
C ARG A 250 11.36 -30.39 9.94
N PRO A 251 10.12 -29.93 10.22
CA PRO A 251 9.88 -28.57 10.65
C PRO A 251 10.63 -28.27 11.95
N LEU A 252 11.37 -27.17 11.99
CA LEU A 252 12.13 -26.72 13.15
C LEU A 252 11.94 -25.21 13.32
N PRO A 253 12.04 -24.67 14.55
CA PRO A 253 12.17 -23.24 14.75
C PRO A 253 13.38 -22.70 14.00
N THR A 254 13.20 -21.63 13.24
CA THR A 254 14.25 -21.07 12.37
C THR A 254 14.30 -19.55 12.46
N VAL A 255 15.50 -19.00 12.24
CA VAL A 255 15.73 -17.57 11.99
C VAL A 255 16.52 -17.41 10.69
N PRO A 256 16.37 -16.31 9.94
CA PRO A 256 17.06 -16.13 8.67
C PRO A 256 18.57 -16.07 8.91
N TRP A 257 19.35 -16.61 7.98
CA TRP A 257 20.80 -16.64 8.09
C TRP A 257 21.46 -16.32 6.76
N SER A 258 22.63 -15.69 6.81
CA SER A 258 23.45 -15.38 5.64
C SER A 258 24.91 -15.71 5.92
N HIS A 259 25.69 -15.86 4.85
CA HIS A 259 27.09 -16.27 4.90
C HIS A 259 27.96 -15.35 5.77
N ASP A 260 27.64 -14.05 5.85
CA ASP A 260 28.40 -13.04 6.59
C ASP A 260 27.68 -12.50 7.83
N LEU A 261 26.52 -13.07 8.21
CA LEU A 261 25.66 -12.49 9.25
C LEU A 261 26.37 -12.34 10.61
N ALA A 262 27.11 -13.36 11.05
CA ALA A 262 27.85 -13.31 12.30
C ALA A 262 28.97 -12.25 12.28
N GLN A 263 29.62 -12.08 11.13
CA GLN A 263 30.63 -11.04 10.93
C GLN A 263 30.01 -9.65 10.99
N GLN A 264 28.88 -9.43 10.31
CA GLN A 264 28.15 -8.16 10.35
C GLN A 264 27.68 -7.82 11.78
N TYR A 265 27.22 -8.82 12.53
CA TYR A 265 26.84 -8.65 13.94
C TYR A 265 28.04 -8.20 14.80
N GLN A 266 29.18 -8.88 14.68
CA GLN A 266 30.40 -8.53 15.40
C GLN A 266 30.90 -7.12 15.03
N GLN A 267 30.83 -6.75 13.76
CA GLN A 267 31.22 -5.41 13.28
C GLN A 267 30.33 -4.31 13.85
N ARG A 268 29.02 -4.55 13.93
CA ARG A 268 28.04 -3.55 14.36
C ARG A 268 27.98 -3.37 15.88
N TYR A 269 28.02 -4.48 16.62
CA TYR A 269 27.79 -4.47 18.08
C TYR A 269 29.05 -4.72 18.90
N GLY A 270 30.16 -5.14 18.28
CA GLY A 270 31.38 -5.49 19.00
C GLY A 270 31.26 -6.79 19.81
N GLU A 271 30.20 -7.56 19.59
CA GLU A 271 29.85 -8.77 20.34
C GLU A 271 29.82 -10.00 19.41
N ASP A 272 30.30 -11.16 19.86
CA ASP A 272 30.22 -12.40 19.08
C ASP A 272 28.82 -13.03 19.26
N LEU A 273 28.08 -13.18 18.16
CA LEU A 273 26.76 -13.80 18.15
C LEU A 273 26.84 -15.32 18.38
N MET A 274 27.92 -15.98 17.95
CA MET A 274 28.03 -17.43 17.94
C MET A 274 27.90 -18.07 19.34
N PRO A 275 28.43 -17.54 20.45
CA PRO A 275 28.16 -18.10 21.78
C PRO A 275 26.77 -17.78 22.32
N ARG A 276 26.08 -16.77 21.78
CA ARG A 276 24.79 -16.24 22.29
C ARG A 276 23.58 -16.60 21.45
N ARG A 277 23.79 -17.23 20.29
CA ARG A 277 22.76 -17.67 19.32
C ARG A 277 21.59 -18.48 19.92
N ARG A 278 21.77 -19.13 21.07
CA ARG A 278 20.66 -19.80 21.80
C ARG A 278 19.54 -18.82 22.19
N SER A 279 19.88 -17.57 22.50
CA SER A 279 18.92 -16.52 22.85
C SER A 279 17.98 -16.16 21.69
N LEU A 280 18.30 -16.53 20.45
CA LEU A 280 17.42 -16.34 19.29
C LEU A 280 16.20 -17.27 19.31
N PHE A 281 16.26 -18.37 20.08
CA PHE A 281 15.23 -19.41 20.10
C PHE A 281 14.54 -19.54 21.45
N MET A 282 15.14 -19.04 22.52
CA MET A 282 14.61 -19.15 23.88
C MET A 282 15.19 -18.10 24.83
N GLY A 283 14.74 -18.12 26.08
CA GLY A 283 15.20 -17.24 27.14
C GLY A 283 14.42 -15.93 27.21
N ASP A 284 14.20 -15.46 28.44
CA ASP A 284 13.41 -14.28 28.77
C ASP A 284 14.19 -13.28 29.63
N SER A 285 15.50 -13.47 29.79
CA SER A 285 16.34 -12.50 30.48
C SER A 285 16.47 -11.20 29.67
N PRO A 286 16.83 -10.07 30.31
CA PRO A 286 17.14 -8.83 29.59
C PRO A 286 18.23 -9.02 28.53
N GLU A 287 19.20 -9.90 28.80
CA GLU A 287 20.29 -10.23 27.90
C GLU A 287 19.78 -10.98 26.66
N ASP A 288 18.92 -11.98 26.84
CA ASP A 288 18.34 -12.74 25.73
C ASP A 288 17.52 -11.83 24.79
N ARG A 289 16.70 -10.95 25.39
CA ARG A 289 15.92 -9.95 24.66
C ARG A 289 16.82 -8.98 23.90
N ASN A 290 17.96 -8.59 24.47
CA ASN A 290 18.92 -7.71 23.81
C ASN A 290 19.57 -8.39 22.60
N VAL A 291 19.98 -9.66 22.71
CA VAL A 291 20.50 -10.44 21.58
C VAL A 291 19.48 -10.47 20.43
N ARG A 292 18.22 -10.78 20.73
CA ARG A 292 17.16 -10.80 19.70
C ARG A 292 16.94 -9.43 19.07
N ARG A 293 16.94 -8.36 19.86
CA ARG A 293 16.85 -6.97 19.34
C ARG A 293 17.99 -6.63 18.39
N GLN A 294 19.23 -6.90 18.80
CA GLN A 294 20.41 -6.66 17.96
C GLN A 294 20.37 -7.49 16.68
N PHE A 295 20.00 -8.78 16.79
CA PHE A 295 19.88 -9.67 15.63
C PHE A 295 18.83 -9.18 14.62
N TRP A 296 17.61 -8.90 15.07
CA TRP A 296 16.54 -8.48 14.15
C TRP A 296 16.72 -7.07 13.63
N ALA A 297 17.36 -6.17 14.40
CA ALA A 297 17.77 -4.87 13.89
C ALA A 297 18.80 -5.01 12.76
N LEU A 298 19.77 -5.92 12.89
CA LEU A 298 20.71 -6.23 11.83
C LEU A 298 20.01 -6.82 10.60
N VAL A 299 19.15 -7.84 10.78
CA VAL A 299 18.39 -8.44 9.68
C VAL A 299 17.56 -7.39 8.93
N ALA A 300 16.88 -6.51 9.66
CA ALA A 300 16.08 -5.42 9.09
C ALA A 300 16.92 -4.45 8.23
N ASP A 301 18.12 -4.10 8.68
CA ASP A 301 19.02 -3.25 7.88
C ASP A 301 19.55 -3.97 6.65
N LEU A 302 19.97 -5.23 6.81
CA LEU A 302 20.52 -6.00 5.70
C LEU A 302 19.49 -6.20 4.58
N VAL A 303 18.23 -6.55 4.88
CA VAL A 303 17.22 -6.70 3.82
C VAL A 303 16.82 -5.36 3.21
N ALA A 304 16.68 -4.31 4.02
CA ALA A 304 16.36 -2.98 3.53
C ALA A 304 17.47 -2.45 2.60
N GLU A 305 18.74 -2.65 2.93
CA GLU A 305 19.87 -2.18 2.13
C GLU A 305 20.13 -3.10 0.92
N ARG A 306 20.33 -4.41 1.16
CA ARG A 306 20.83 -5.36 0.16
C ARG A 306 19.79 -5.81 -0.85
N TYR A 307 18.50 -5.67 -0.57
CA TYR A 307 17.44 -6.03 -1.50
C TYR A 307 16.71 -4.79 -2.00
N PHE A 308 15.91 -4.15 -1.14
CA PHE A 308 15.09 -3.01 -1.55
C PHE A 308 15.94 -1.79 -1.95
N GLY A 309 16.98 -1.50 -1.17
CA GLY A 309 17.91 -0.41 -1.41
C GLY A 309 18.66 -0.56 -2.73
N GLU A 310 19.25 -1.72 -3.00
CA GLU A 310 19.96 -1.99 -4.28
C GLU A 310 19.03 -1.84 -5.50
N ILE A 311 17.79 -2.35 -5.43
CA ILE A 311 16.79 -2.18 -6.48
C ILE A 311 16.42 -0.69 -6.66
N GLN A 312 16.22 0.04 -5.57
CA GLN A 312 15.95 1.49 -5.61
C GLN A 312 17.12 2.25 -6.26
N HIS A 313 18.36 1.96 -5.86
CA HIS A 313 19.55 2.60 -6.42
C HIS A 313 19.67 2.33 -7.93
N TRP A 314 19.43 1.09 -8.36
CA TRP A 314 19.41 0.73 -9.77
C TRP A 314 18.32 1.51 -10.51
N CYS A 315 17.07 1.52 -9.99
CA CYS A 315 15.95 2.23 -10.61
C CYS A 315 16.22 3.74 -10.74
N SER A 316 16.74 4.37 -9.69
CA SER A 316 17.10 5.79 -9.65
C SER A 316 18.17 6.14 -10.68
N HIS A 317 19.22 5.31 -10.82
CA HIS A 317 20.25 5.49 -11.85
C HIS A 317 19.66 5.47 -13.27
N HIS A 318 18.60 4.68 -13.46
CA HIS A 318 17.90 4.51 -14.73
C HIS A 318 16.67 5.43 -14.89
N ARG A 319 16.48 6.38 -13.97
CA ARG A 319 15.41 7.40 -13.96
C ARG A 319 14.00 6.82 -13.97
N ILE A 320 13.81 5.69 -13.30
CA ILE A 320 12.50 5.09 -13.03
C ILE A 320 12.34 4.85 -11.54
N ALA A 321 11.13 4.53 -11.09
CA ALA A 321 10.84 4.23 -9.69
C ALA A 321 11.01 2.74 -9.39
N SER A 322 11.54 2.41 -8.20
CA SER A 322 11.28 1.11 -7.55
C SER A 322 9.90 1.15 -6.89
N THR A 323 9.11 0.11 -7.12
CA THR A 323 7.76 -0.06 -6.57
C THR A 323 7.48 -1.54 -6.31
N GLY A 324 6.37 -1.84 -5.64
CA GLY A 324 6.07 -3.18 -5.18
C GLY A 324 5.42 -3.19 -3.82
N HIS A 325 5.21 -4.37 -3.27
CA HIS A 325 4.69 -4.55 -1.92
C HIS A 325 5.35 -5.75 -1.24
N SER A 326 5.06 -5.93 0.05
CA SER A 326 5.66 -6.98 0.87
C SER A 326 4.64 -8.10 1.09
N LEU A 327 5.06 -9.18 1.75
CA LEU A 327 4.17 -10.26 2.14
C LEU A 327 3.54 -9.98 3.52
N TRP A 328 2.21 -10.12 3.65
CA TRP A 328 1.48 -10.10 4.92
C TRP A 328 1.55 -8.78 5.71
N GLU A 329 1.44 -7.63 5.03
CA GLU A 329 1.47 -6.32 5.67
C GLU A 329 0.33 -6.11 6.69
N GLU A 330 -0.76 -6.87 6.57
CA GLU A 330 -1.91 -6.83 7.47
C GLU A 330 -1.72 -7.61 8.77
N ALA A 331 -0.62 -8.34 8.93
CA ALA A 331 -0.42 -9.29 10.03
C ALA A 331 0.88 -9.03 10.81
N LEU A 332 0.82 -8.05 11.72
CA LEU A 332 1.94 -7.51 12.50
C LEU A 332 3.00 -8.52 13.01
N ILE A 333 2.58 -9.70 13.48
CA ILE A 333 3.49 -10.70 14.04
C ILE A 333 4.42 -11.32 12.99
N HIS A 334 4.06 -11.26 11.70
CA HIS A 334 4.85 -11.77 10.60
C HIS A 334 5.95 -10.81 10.14
N HIS A 335 5.85 -9.51 10.46
CA HIS A 335 6.80 -8.51 9.99
C HIS A 335 8.23 -8.80 10.51
N VAL A 336 8.37 -9.35 11.72
CA VAL A 336 9.68 -9.72 12.28
C VAL A 336 10.37 -10.79 11.43
N PRO A 337 9.80 -12.00 11.25
CA PRO A 337 10.50 -13.04 10.50
C PRO A 337 10.45 -12.89 8.97
N LEU A 338 9.53 -12.08 8.41
CA LEU A 338 9.47 -11.85 6.97
C LEU A 338 10.45 -10.78 6.51
N GLU A 339 10.72 -9.75 7.33
CA GLU A 339 11.45 -8.54 6.89
C GLU A 339 12.32 -7.91 7.99
N GLY A 340 12.22 -8.34 9.24
CA GLY A 340 12.76 -7.63 10.39
C GLY A 340 11.95 -6.36 10.71
N ASN A 341 11.89 -5.39 9.80
CA ASN A 341 11.07 -4.17 9.92
C ASN A 341 10.47 -3.79 8.56
N GLY A 342 9.21 -4.16 8.33
CA GLY A 342 8.50 -3.88 7.07
C GLY A 342 8.38 -2.39 6.76
N LEU A 343 8.28 -1.52 7.77
CA LEU A 343 8.21 -0.07 7.54
C LEU A 343 9.54 0.46 6.97
N LYS A 344 10.67 -0.06 7.47
CA LYS A 344 12.01 0.25 6.96
C LYS A 344 12.22 -0.30 5.55
N ALA A 345 11.81 -1.54 5.30
CA ALA A 345 11.90 -2.16 3.98
C ALA A 345 11.11 -1.35 2.93
N LEU A 346 9.83 -1.09 3.18
CA LEU A 346 8.99 -0.30 2.28
C LEU A 346 9.48 1.15 2.10
N ALA A 347 10.11 1.76 3.11
CA ALA A 347 10.64 3.12 2.99
C ALA A 347 11.79 3.24 1.97
N GLN A 348 12.38 2.12 1.55
CA GLN A 348 13.38 2.08 0.48
C GLN A 348 12.75 2.11 -0.92
N MET A 349 11.44 1.90 -1.08
CA MET A 349 10.81 2.03 -2.41
C MET A 349 10.53 3.50 -2.76
N ASP A 350 10.59 3.84 -4.04
CA ASP A 350 10.17 5.18 -4.50
C ASP A 350 8.63 5.33 -4.46
N ILE A 351 7.93 4.22 -4.68
CA ILE A 351 6.47 4.08 -4.64
C ILE A 351 6.16 2.79 -3.85
N PRO A 352 6.19 2.80 -2.49
CA PRO A 352 5.81 1.64 -1.70
C PRO A 352 4.35 1.27 -1.93
N GLY A 353 4.02 -0.01 -1.82
CA GLY A 353 2.73 -0.55 -2.18
C GLY A 353 2.10 -1.45 -1.13
N LEU A 354 0.86 -1.83 -1.39
CA LEU A 354 0.11 -2.83 -0.65
C LEU A 354 -0.50 -3.85 -1.60
N ASP A 355 -0.79 -5.03 -1.06
CA ASP A 355 -1.66 -6.01 -1.69
C ASP A 355 -3.09 -5.97 -1.14
N MET A 356 -4.07 -5.63 -1.98
CA MET A 356 -5.49 -5.59 -1.65
C MET A 356 -6.29 -6.49 -2.58
N LEU A 357 -6.13 -7.80 -2.38
CA LEU A 357 -6.87 -8.86 -3.07
C LEU A 357 -8.36 -8.95 -2.72
N SER A 358 -8.90 -7.98 -1.97
CA SER A 358 -10.31 -7.89 -1.63
C SER A 358 -10.88 -6.56 -2.11
N SER A 359 -12.03 -6.66 -2.78
CA SER A 359 -12.83 -5.49 -3.17
C SER A 359 -14.06 -5.27 -2.28
N ASP A 360 -14.07 -5.84 -1.08
CA ASP A 360 -15.02 -5.48 -0.04
C ASP A 360 -14.60 -4.12 0.59
N PRO A 361 -15.39 -3.05 0.42
CA PRO A 361 -15.06 -1.76 1.02
C PRO A 361 -14.93 -1.82 2.55
N GLN A 362 -15.62 -2.75 3.24
CA GLN A 362 -15.54 -2.91 4.69
C GLN A 362 -14.21 -3.51 5.18
N ALA A 363 -13.35 -4.01 4.28
CA ALA A 363 -12.03 -4.54 4.63
C ALA A 363 -11.20 -3.55 5.47
N VAL A 364 -11.31 -2.25 5.18
CA VAL A 364 -10.60 -1.18 5.91
C VAL A 364 -10.99 -1.10 7.40
N ILE A 365 -12.21 -1.52 7.78
CA ILE A 365 -12.69 -1.48 9.17
C ILE A 365 -11.96 -2.55 10.02
N HIS A 366 -11.47 -3.60 9.37
CA HIS A 366 -10.86 -4.76 10.03
C HIS A 366 -9.33 -4.73 9.95
N THR A 367 -8.77 -5.19 8.83
CA THR A 367 -7.32 -5.35 8.63
C THR A 367 -6.79 -4.46 7.51
N GLY A 368 -7.62 -4.07 6.55
CA GLY A 368 -7.19 -3.29 5.38
C GLY A 368 -6.61 -1.91 5.70
N TRP A 369 -6.94 -1.34 6.88
CA TRP A 369 -6.28 -0.12 7.33
C TRP A 369 -4.78 -0.32 7.55
N LEU A 370 -4.35 -1.49 8.05
CA LEU A 370 -2.93 -1.74 8.32
C LEU A 370 -2.18 -1.95 7.00
N THR A 371 -2.79 -2.73 6.09
CA THR A 371 -2.27 -2.95 4.74
C THR A 371 -2.00 -1.62 4.02
N ALA A 372 -2.91 -0.64 4.13
CA ALA A 372 -2.70 0.68 3.54
C ALA A 372 -1.81 1.62 4.39
N ALA A 373 -1.85 1.50 5.71
CA ALA A 373 -1.07 2.35 6.61
C ALA A 373 0.44 2.11 6.49
N MET A 374 0.86 0.86 6.28
CA MET A 374 2.27 0.49 6.15
C MET A 374 2.98 1.26 5.01
N PRO A 375 2.59 1.11 3.73
CA PRO A 375 3.24 1.83 2.64
C PRO A 375 2.95 3.33 2.65
N ALA A 376 1.77 3.77 3.10
CA ALA A 376 1.49 5.21 3.24
C ALA A 376 2.43 5.89 4.25
N SER A 377 2.71 5.20 5.37
CA SER A 377 3.65 5.70 6.38
C SER A 377 5.08 5.61 5.88
N ALA A 378 5.46 4.52 5.21
CA ALA A 378 6.77 4.36 4.58
C ALA A 378 7.05 5.50 3.58
N ALA A 379 6.08 5.84 2.74
CA ALA A 379 6.19 6.96 1.80
C ALA A 379 6.45 8.28 2.54
N VAL A 380 5.64 8.60 3.55
CA VAL A 380 5.81 9.85 4.33
C VAL A 380 7.18 9.91 5.02
N LEU A 381 7.60 8.82 5.65
CA LEU A 381 8.86 8.73 6.40
C LEU A 381 10.09 8.74 5.49
N GLY A 382 9.98 8.15 4.29
CA GLY A 382 10.98 8.16 3.22
C GLY A 382 10.98 9.42 2.34
N ARG A 383 10.23 10.47 2.72
CA ARG A 383 10.06 11.73 1.94
C ARG A 383 9.52 11.51 0.53
N ARG A 384 8.70 10.48 0.35
CA ARG A 384 7.99 10.15 -0.87
C ARG A 384 6.53 10.57 -0.73
N ARG A 385 5.83 10.53 -1.87
CA ARG A 385 4.41 10.85 -1.93
C ARG A 385 3.57 9.68 -2.44
N ARG A 386 4.03 9.03 -3.48
CA ARG A 386 3.23 8.03 -4.19
C ARG A 386 3.17 6.75 -3.37
N VAL A 387 2.02 6.09 -3.46
CA VAL A 387 1.75 4.78 -2.85
C VAL A 387 0.99 3.99 -3.89
N MET A 388 1.41 2.76 -4.16
CA MET A 388 0.71 1.88 -5.10
C MET A 388 -0.19 0.87 -4.39
N THR A 389 -1.11 0.28 -5.13
CA THR A 389 -1.88 -0.88 -4.67
C THR A 389 -1.99 -1.87 -5.81
N GLU A 390 -1.75 -3.14 -5.53
CA GLU A 390 -2.32 -4.24 -6.32
C GLU A 390 -3.72 -4.51 -5.80
N VAL A 391 -4.74 -4.38 -6.65
CA VAL A 391 -6.14 -4.52 -6.23
C VAL A 391 -6.92 -5.47 -7.13
N SER A 392 -7.74 -6.34 -6.50
CA SER A 392 -8.59 -7.29 -7.20
C SER A 392 -9.80 -7.77 -6.39
N ASP A 393 -10.57 -8.70 -6.98
CA ASP A 393 -11.63 -9.47 -6.33
C ASP A 393 -11.24 -10.94 -6.09
N PHE A 394 -9.93 -11.23 -6.02
CA PHE A 394 -9.42 -12.59 -5.83
C PHE A 394 -9.99 -13.27 -4.57
N SER A 395 -10.08 -12.55 -3.45
CA SER A 395 -10.66 -13.07 -2.20
C SER A 395 -12.14 -13.45 -2.37
N GLN A 396 -12.92 -12.64 -3.08
CA GLN A 396 -14.33 -12.92 -3.36
C GLN A 396 -14.49 -14.13 -4.29
N ARG A 397 -13.63 -14.27 -5.30
CA ARG A 397 -13.61 -15.43 -6.21
C ARG A 397 -13.24 -16.72 -5.48
N MET A 398 -12.22 -16.68 -4.63
CA MET A 398 -11.82 -17.79 -3.77
C MET A 398 -12.94 -18.21 -2.80
N GLY A 399 -13.78 -17.26 -2.38
CA GLY A 399 -14.98 -17.48 -1.59
C GLY A 399 -16.24 -17.83 -2.39
N GLU A 400 -16.12 -18.13 -3.69
CA GLU A 400 -17.23 -18.48 -4.61
C GLU A 400 -18.30 -17.37 -4.79
N ALA A 401 -18.01 -16.12 -4.42
CA ALA A 401 -18.95 -15.00 -4.53
C ALA A 401 -19.01 -14.38 -5.95
N GLY A 402 -18.08 -14.75 -6.85
CA GLY A 402 -17.98 -14.21 -8.21
C GLY A 402 -17.37 -12.80 -8.27
N PRO A 403 -17.38 -12.15 -9.46
CA PRO A 403 -16.86 -10.80 -9.63
C PRO A 403 -17.66 -9.77 -8.83
N VAL A 404 -16.99 -8.80 -8.22
CA VAL A 404 -17.64 -7.72 -7.45
C VAL A 404 -18.33 -6.69 -8.34
N THR A 405 -19.26 -5.94 -7.77
CA THR A 405 -19.95 -4.84 -8.45
C THR A 405 -19.04 -3.63 -8.69
N LEU A 406 -19.39 -2.77 -9.66
CA LEU A 406 -18.70 -1.49 -9.89
C LEU A 406 -18.68 -0.61 -8.62
N ALA A 407 -19.76 -0.61 -7.84
CA ALA A 407 -19.85 0.18 -6.62
C ALA A 407 -18.86 -0.31 -5.55
N GLU A 408 -18.68 -1.63 -5.39
CA GLU A 408 -17.68 -2.21 -4.50
C GLU A 408 -16.25 -1.88 -4.95
N MET A 409 -15.95 -1.95 -6.26
CA MET A 409 -14.65 -1.53 -6.79
C MET A 409 -14.37 -0.05 -6.50
N GLN A 410 -15.35 0.84 -6.76
CA GLN A 410 -15.22 2.28 -6.54
C GLN A 410 -15.09 2.62 -5.05
N GLY A 411 -15.89 1.99 -4.19
CA GLY A 411 -15.80 2.15 -2.73
C GLY A 411 -14.46 1.67 -2.19
N THR A 412 -13.94 0.57 -2.73
CA THR A 412 -12.63 0.02 -2.40
C THR A 412 -11.50 0.96 -2.81
N ALA A 413 -11.51 1.47 -4.05
CA ALA A 413 -10.53 2.44 -4.50
C ALA A 413 -10.59 3.75 -3.69
N ALA A 414 -11.79 4.20 -3.31
CA ALA A 414 -11.97 5.45 -2.58
C ALA A 414 -11.41 5.39 -1.15
N TRP A 415 -11.62 4.30 -0.40
CA TRP A 415 -11.03 4.22 0.95
C TRP A 415 -9.50 4.09 0.88
N GLN A 416 -8.97 3.38 -0.11
CA GLN A 416 -7.53 3.30 -0.34
C GLN A 416 -6.93 4.68 -0.67
N ALA A 417 -7.59 5.44 -1.55
CA ALA A 417 -7.20 6.81 -1.84
C ALA A 417 -7.30 7.72 -0.60
N ALA A 418 -8.25 7.49 0.31
CA ALA A 418 -8.36 8.20 1.57
C ALA A 418 -7.15 7.94 2.50
N TRP A 419 -6.58 6.74 2.41
CA TRP A 419 -5.34 6.33 3.08
C TRP A 419 -4.05 6.77 2.35
N GLY A 420 -4.19 7.43 1.19
CA GLY A 420 -3.07 8.05 0.48
C GLY A 420 -2.58 7.31 -0.76
N VAL A 421 -3.22 6.19 -1.14
CA VAL A 421 -2.94 5.46 -2.38
C VAL A 421 -3.16 6.35 -3.60
N THR A 422 -2.22 6.29 -4.55
CA THR A 422 -2.20 7.13 -5.76
C THR A 422 -2.11 6.34 -7.04
N ASP A 423 -1.47 5.18 -7.02
CA ASP A 423 -1.19 4.41 -8.22
C ASP A 423 -1.85 3.03 -8.10
N PHE A 424 -2.80 2.72 -8.98
CA PHE A 424 -3.60 1.51 -8.90
C PHE A 424 -3.17 0.53 -10.00
N THR A 425 -2.77 -0.67 -9.61
CA THR A 425 -2.48 -1.78 -10.52
C THR A 425 -3.57 -2.84 -10.36
N LEU A 426 -4.18 -3.22 -11.46
CA LEU A 426 -5.42 -4.00 -11.46
C LEU A 426 -5.11 -5.47 -11.77
N TYR A 427 -5.50 -6.33 -10.85
CA TYR A 427 -5.50 -7.79 -11.02
C TYR A 427 -6.93 -8.35 -11.18
N TYR A 428 -7.89 -7.50 -11.54
CA TYR A 428 -9.21 -7.93 -11.99
C TYR A 428 -9.14 -8.60 -13.36
N ASP A 429 -10.00 -9.61 -13.58
CA ASP A 429 -10.27 -10.08 -14.93
C ASP A 429 -11.01 -8.97 -15.70
N ILE A 430 -10.34 -8.45 -16.72
CA ILE A 430 -10.82 -7.35 -17.55
C ILE A 430 -12.08 -7.71 -18.37
N THR A 431 -12.41 -9.01 -18.46
CA THR A 431 -13.55 -9.52 -19.25
C THR A 431 -14.84 -9.70 -18.45
N ASP A 432 -14.79 -9.63 -17.12
CA ASP A 432 -15.97 -9.81 -16.25
C ASP A 432 -17.04 -8.72 -16.41
N ARG A 433 -16.62 -7.55 -16.92
CA ARG A 433 -17.44 -6.34 -16.95
C ARG A 433 -17.45 -5.76 -18.36
N SER A 434 -18.51 -5.03 -18.68
CA SER A 434 -18.56 -4.33 -19.96
C SER A 434 -17.44 -3.29 -20.05
N ALA A 435 -17.00 -2.96 -21.27
CA ALA A 435 -15.98 -1.93 -21.47
C ALA A 435 -16.40 -0.56 -20.88
N ALA A 436 -17.71 -0.27 -20.85
CA ALA A 436 -18.26 0.95 -20.27
C ALA A 436 -18.17 0.96 -18.74
N GLU A 437 -18.48 -0.14 -18.06
CA GLU A 437 -18.35 -0.26 -16.60
C GLU A 437 -16.88 -0.20 -16.17
N TYR A 438 -16.01 -0.90 -16.90
CA TYR A 438 -14.57 -0.86 -16.63
C TYR A 438 -14.01 0.55 -16.81
N ARG A 439 -14.48 1.27 -17.83
CA ARG A 439 -14.15 2.69 -18.02
C ARG A 439 -14.69 3.57 -16.90
N ALA A 440 -15.91 3.36 -16.44
CA ALA A 440 -16.46 4.12 -15.30
C ALA A 440 -15.64 3.92 -14.02
N TYR A 441 -15.10 2.72 -13.79
CA TYR A 441 -14.14 2.48 -12.71
C TYR A 441 -12.84 3.26 -12.94
N CYS A 442 -12.23 3.14 -14.13
CA CYS A 442 -10.96 3.81 -14.43
C CYS A 442 -11.06 5.34 -14.39
N ASP A 443 -12.17 5.92 -14.84
CA ASP A 443 -12.43 7.35 -14.75
C ASP A 443 -12.58 7.80 -13.28
N CYS A 444 -13.22 6.98 -12.43
CA CYS A 444 -13.33 7.24 -10.98
C CYS A 444 -11.94 7.26 -10.31
N VAL A 445 -11.13 6.22 -10.52
CA VAL A 445 -9.76 6.14 -10.01
C VAL A 445 -8.91 7.30 -10.56
N GLY A 446 -9.00 7.57 -11.87
CA GLY A 446 -8.29 8.66 -12.51
C GLY A 446 -8.58 10.02 -11.87
N ARG A 447 -9.84 10.31 -11.54
CA ARG A 447 -10.24 11.54 -10.85
C ARG A 447 -9.68 11.65 -9.44
N LEU A 448 -9.76 10.56 -8.67
CA LEU A 448 -9.15 10.50 -7.34
C LEU A 448 -7.65 10.79 -7.41
N THR A 449 -6.94 10.08 -8.30
CA THR A 449 -5.49 10.21 -8.46
C THR A 449 -5.07 11.58 -8.98
N ALA A 450 -5.72 12.11 -10.02
CA ALA A 450 -5.40 13.42 -10.59
C ALA A 450 -5.49 14.56 -9.55
N LEU A 451 -6.42 14.44 -8.60
CA LEU A 451 -6.53 15.39 -7.51
C LEU A 451 -5.51 15.11 -6.40
N LEU A 452 -5.41 13.86 -5.95
CA LEU A 452 -4.72 13.49 -4.72
C LEU A 452 -3.23 13.20 -4.90
N LYS A 453 -2.77 12.63 -6.01
CA LYS A 453 -1.35 12.33 -6.26
C LYS A 453 -0.41 13.51 -6.05
N PRO A 454 -0.72 14.74 -6.51
CA PRO A 454 0.06 15.94 -6.18
C PRO A 454 -0.31 16.60 -4.84
N ALA A 455 -1.40 16.17 -4.18
CA ALA A 455 -1.80 16.68 -2.87
C ALA A 455 -0.98 16.02 -1.77
N ARG A 456 -0.57 16.76 -0.76
CA ARG A 456 0.19 16.25 0.38
C ARG A 456 -0.75 15.72 1.47
N PRO A 457 -0.59 14.47 1.98
CA PRO A 457 -1.32 14.00 3.16
C PRO A 457 -1.04 14.87 4.39
N THR A 458 -2.06 15.14 5.20
CA THR A 458 -1.94 15.95 6.43
C THR A 458 -2.55 15.28 7.66
N PRO A 459 -2.14 14.04 8.01
CA PRO A 459 -2.48 13.47 9.31
C PRO A 459 -1.82 14.27 10.44
N GLU A 460 -2.47 14.33 11.61
CA GLU A 460 -1.95 15.02 12.80
C GLU A 460 -1.63 14.07 13.96
N VAL A 461 -1.84 12.77 13.76
CA VAL A 461 -1.69 11.72 14.77
C VAL A 461 -0.68 10.68 14.28
N LEU A 462 0.22 10.29 15.18
CA LEU A 462 1.10 9.14 15.01
C LEU A 462 0.56 7.93 15.77
N LEU A 463 0.68 6.74 15.20
CA LEU A 463 0.52 5.47 15.93
C LEU A 463 1.89 4.78 15.96
N TYR A 464 2.39 4.48 17.16
CA TYR A 464 3.68 3.81 17.30
C TYR A 464 3.62 2.36 16.79
N TYR A 465 4.46 2.05 15.81
CA TYR A 465 4.68 0.71 15.27
C TYR A 465 5.71 -0.02 16.16
N PRO A 466 5.28 -1.00 16.98
CA PRO A 466 6.05 -1.47 18.13
C PRO A 466 7.10 -2.55 17.77
N ILE A 467 7.71 -2.44 16.59
CA ILE A 467 8.63 -3.47 16.06
C ILE A 467 9.85 -3.71 16.97
N TYR A 468 10.33 -2.68 17.66
CA TYR A 468 11.43 -2.76 18.62
C TYR A 468 11.17 -3.73 19.79
N ASP A 469 9.91 -3.77 20.27
CA ASP A 469 9.51 -4.70 21.32
C ASP A 469 9.25 -6.08 20.75
N LEU A 470 8.65 -6.17 19.56
CA LEU A 470 8.40 -7.44 18.90
C LEU A 470 9.70 -8.19 18.58
N TRP A 471 10.78 -7.50 18.22
CA TRP A 471 12.10 -8.12 18.10
C TRP A 471 12.57 -8.82 19.38
N ALA A 472 12.35 -8.20 20.54
CA ALA A 472 12.74 -8.79 21.82
C ALA A 472 11.86 -9.98 22.22
N GLU A 473 10.60 -10.00 21.78
CA GLU A 473 9.61 -11.00 22.22
C GLU A 473 9.38 -12.12 21.20
N TYR A 474 9.78 -11.94 19.93
CA TYR A 474 9.63 -12.95 18.89
C TYR A 474 10.45 -14.20 19.22
N LEU A 475 9.78 -15.33 19.23
CA LEU A 475 10.40 -16.65 19.34
C LEU A 475 9.95 -17.49 18.15
N PRO A 476 10.89 -18.03 17.35
CA PRO A 476 10.53 -18.87 16.23
C PRO A 476 9.90 -20.18 16.72
N ILE A 477 9.00 -20.74 15.93
CA ILE A 477 8.33 -22.02 16.20
C ILE A 477 8.43 -22.93 14.98
N ALA A 478 8.28 -24.25 15.19
CA ALA A 478 8.30 -25.25 14.11
C ALA A 478 6.98 -25.36 13.36
N GLU A 479 5.91 -24.82 13.92
CA GLU A 479 4.52 -24.89 13.44
C GLU A 479 4.12 -23.58 12.74
N PRO A 480 2.95 -23.51 12.07
CA PRO A 480 2.45 -22.26 11.50
C PRO A 480 2.45 -21.13 12.53
N LEU A 481 3.04 -19.98 12.16
CA LEU A 481 3.13 -18.84 13.08
C LEU A 481 1.74 -18.32 13.44
N THR A 482 1.42 -18.33 14.73
CA THR A 482 0.20 -17.73 15.28
C THR A 482 0.57 -16.76 16.39
N LEU A 483 -0.28 -15.76 16.63
CA LEU A 483 -0.06 -14.83 17.74
C LEU A 483 -0.04 -15.56 19.10
N GLN A 484 -0.86 -16.61 19.25
CA GLN A 484 -0.96 -17.40 20.48
C GLN A 484 0.31 -18.18 20.80
N SER A 485 1.13 -18.48 19.79
CA SER A 485 2.43 -19.13 19.99
C SER A 485 3.50 -18.23 20.64
N GLN A 486 3.24 -16.92 20.71
CA GLN A 486 4.22 -15.91 21.13
C GLN A 486 4.03 -15.51 22.59
N SER A 487 5.00 -14.78 23.15
CA SER A 487 4.97 -14.39 24.57
C SER A 487 3.68 -13.63 24.94
N PRO A 488 3.18 -13.73 26.18
CA PRO A 488 2.02 -12.94 26.62
C PRO A 488 2.20 -11.42 26.42
N ARG A 489 3.45 -10.94 26.41
CA ARG A 489 3.76 -9.54 26.13
C ARG A 489 3.60 -9.22 24.64
N ALA A 490 4.12 -10.04 23.73
CA ALA A 490 3.89 -9.89 22.29
C ALA A 490 2.39 -9.88 21.97
N GLN A 491 1.63 -10.81 22.55
CA GLN A 491 0.17 -10.88 22.39
C GLN A 491 -0.53 -9.56 22.81
N ARG A 492 -0.16 -9.00 23.97
CA ARG A 492 -0.73 -7.72 24.42
C ARG A 492 -0.39 -6.56 23.48
N ILE A 493 0.87 -6.47 23.04
CA ILE A 493 1.34 -5.41 22.14
C ILE A 493 0.59 -5.46 20.82
N VAL A 494 0.55 -6.64 20.18
CA VAL A 494 -0.09 -6.83 18.86
C VAL A 494 -1.58 -6.56 18.94
N ASN A 495 -2.28 -7.13 19.93
CA ASN A 495 -3.71 -6.90 20.12
C ASN A 495 -4.01 -5.41 20.35
N SER A 496 -3.24 -4.75 21.21
CA SER A 496 -3.42 -3.32 21.47
C SER A 496 -3.16 -2.46 20.23
N PHE A 497 -2.11 -2.75 19.46
CA PHE A 497 -1.81 -2.03 18.22
C PHE A 497 -2.97 -2.15 17.22
N LEU A 498 -3.46 -3.38 16.99
CA LEU A 498 -4.55 -3.62 16.06
C LEU A 498 -5.86 -2.93 16.49
N GLN A 499 -6.19 -3.03 17.78
CA GLN A 499 -7.37 -2.37 18.34
C GLN A 499 -7.30 -0.83 18.22
N LEU A 500 -6.12 -0.25 18.44
CA LEU A 500 -5.92 1.19 18.31
C LEU A 500 -6.07 1.64 16.86
N GLY A 501 -5.45 0.95 15.90
CA GLY A 501 -5.59 1.28 14.48
C GLY A 501 -7.04 1.20 13.99
N GLN A 502 -7.76 0.13 14.35
CA GLN A 502 -9.19 0.00 14.07
C GLN A 502 -10.01 1.12 14.72
N SER A 503 -9.69 1.47 15.96
CA SER A 503 -10.40 2.53 16.69
C SER A 503 -10.18 3.91 16.07
N LEU A 504 -8.95 4.22 15.64
CA LEU A 504 -8.62 5.46 14.93
C LEU A 504 -9.33 5.53 13.57
N GLN A 505 -9.28 4.45 12.78
CA GLN A 505 -9.98 4.34 11.49
C GLN A 505 -11.49 4.54 11.65
N ARG A 506 -12.12 3.78 12.57
CA ARG A 506 -13.56 3.88 12.84
C ARG A 506 -13.95 5.23 13.45
N SER A 507 -13.00 6.00 13.97
CA SER A 507 -13.26 7.34 14.52
C SER A 507 -12.91 8.46 13.54
N GLN A 508 -12.62 8.13 12.27
CA GLN A 508 -12.25 9.09 11.23
C GLN A 508 -11.04 9.96 11.62
N ILE A 509 -10.04 9.35 12.24
CA ILE A 509 -8.79 10.03 12.61
C ILE A 509 -7.69 9.50 11.69
N PRO A 510 -7.29 10.24 10.63
CA PRO A 510 -6.13 9.85 9.81
C PRO A 510 -4.85 9.89 10.64
N PHE A 511 -4.00 8.88 10.49
CA PHE A 511 -2.75 8.75 11.22
C PHE A 511 -1.60 8.22 10.35
N THR A 512 -0.38 8.36 10.84
CA THR A 512 0.84 7.79 10.26
C THR A 512 1.46 6.83 11.27
N LEU A 513 1.92 5.66 10.81
CA LEU A 513 2.73 4.75 11.61
C LEU A 513 4.13 5.31 11.78
N ILE A 514 4.73 5.13 12.95
CA ILE A 514 6.12 5.53 13.21
C ILE A 514 6.82 4.47 14.04
N ASP A 515 8.00 4.03 13.59
CA ASP A 515 8.85 3.15 14.38
C ASP A 515 9.76 3.93 15.34
N HIS A 516 10.51 3.19 16.15
CA HIS A 516 11.42 3.75 17.13
C HIS A 516 12.58 4.57 16.54
N GLU A 517 13.04 4.26 15.33
CA GLU A 517 14.17 4.95 14.69
C GLU A 517 13.72 6.31 14.17
N HIS A 518 12.60 6.35 13.46
CA HIS A 518 11.99 7.59 12.98
C HIS A 518 11.52 8.46 14.14
N LEU A 519 11.01 7.86 15.23
CA LEU A 519 10.66 8.60 16.45
C LEU A 519 11.90 9.16 17.15
N ALA A 520 13.01 8.43 17.20
CA ALA A 520 14.27 8.93 17.75
C ALA A 520 14.86 10.09 16.93
N ALA A 521 14.62 10.11 15.61
CA ALA A 521 15.03 11.19 14.71
C ALA A 521 14.04 12.37 14.67
N ALA A 522 12.87 12.24 15.29
CA ALA A 522 11.85 13.27 15.29
C ALA A 522 12.25 14.48 16.16
N MET A 523 11.75 15.66 15.78
CA MET A 523 12.10 16.92 16.43
C MET A 523 10.87 17.57 17.07
N PRO A 524 10.74 17.53 18.41
CA PRO A 524 9.73 18.29 19.13
C PRO A 524 9.91 19.78 18.87
N ARG A 525 8.82 20.52 18.66
CA ARG A 525 8.81 21.96 18.36
C ARG A 525 8.26 22.78 19.53
N PRO A 526 8.60 24.08 19.63
CA PRO A 526 8.11 24.94 20.72
C PRO A 526 6.60 25.15 20.74
N ASP A 527 5.92 24.96 19.60
CA ASP A 527 4.46 25.07 19.46
C ASP A 527 3.70 23.80 19.91
N GLY A 528 4.40 22.83 20.50
CA GLY A 528 3.84 21.56 20.94
C GLY A 528 3.63 20.54 19.83
N SER A 529 4.11 20.79 18.61
CA SER A 529 4.11 19.79 17.52
C SER A 529 5.36 18.92 17.52
N LEU A 530 5.29 17.75 16.90
CA LEU A 530 6.40 16.85 16.63
C LEU A 530 6.68 16.84 15.13
N ALA A 531 7.84 17.35 14.72
CA ALA A 531 8.24 17.35 13.33
C ALA A 531 8.91 16.00 12.97
N VAL A 532 8.41 15.35 11.92
CA VAL A 532 8.99 14.13 11.32
C VAL A 532 9.08 14.37 9.83
N GLN A 533 10.30 14.42 9.31
CA GLN A 533 10.57 14.91 7.95
C GLN A 533 9.88 16.26 7.69
N ASP A 534 9.05 16.34 6.65
CA ASP A 534 8.32 17.56 6.30
C ASP A 534 6.99 17.71 7.06
N HIS A 535 6.57 16.71 7.84
CA HIS A 535 5.27 16.62 8.53
C HIS A 535 5.34 17.05 9.99
N CYS A 536 4.23 17.62 10.48
CA CYS A 536 4.07 18.03 11.87
C CYS A 536 2.86 17.31 12.48
N TYR A 537 3.08 16.65 13.60
CA TYR A 537 2.07 15.89 14.32
C TYR A 537 1.75 16.55 15.66
N LYS A 538 0.51 16.46 16.11
CA LYS A 538 0.05 17.01 17.40
C LYS A 538 -0.11 15.96 18.48
N ALA A 539 -0.20 14.70 18.08
CA ALA A 539 -0.36 13.58 19.00
C ALA A 539 0.38 12.33 18.55
N ILE A 540 0.71 11.48 19.52
CA ILE A 540 1.17 10.10 19.31
C ILE A 540 0.42 9.16 20.24
N VAL A 541 0.05 8.00 19.70
CA VAL A 541 -0.65 6.93 20.42
C VAL A 541 0.29 5.73 20.55
N LEU A 542 0.40 5.19 21.76
CA LEU A 542 1.25 4.05 22.08
C LEU A 542 0.41 2.81 22.41
N PRO A 543 0.68 1.65 21.77
CA PRO A 543 0.10 0.37 22.16
C PRO A 543 0.52 -0.04 23.58
N SER A 544 -0.39 -0.70 24.30
CA SER A 544 -0.14 -1.21 25.64
C SER A 544 1.02 -2.22 25.65
N GLY A 545 1.95 -2.06 26.60
CA GLY A 545 3.12 -2.93 26.73
C GLY A 545 4.33 -2.53 25.86
N SER A 546 4.20 -1.47 25.06
CA SER A 546 5.30 -0.89 24.30
C SER A 546 6.35 -0.30 25.23
N GLN A 547 7.62 -0.51 24.92
CA GLN A 547 8.75 0.15 25.56
C GLN A 547 9.60 0.81 24.49
N LEU A 548 9.87 2.10 24.69
CA LEU A 548 10.70 2.86 23.78
C LEU A 548 12.18 2.67 24.12
N PRO A 549 13.08 2.58 23.12
CA PRO A 549 14.51 2.73 23.39
C PRO A 549 14.80 4.13 23.97
N PRO A 550 15.91 4.31 24.72
CA PRO A 550 16.19 5.56 25.42
C PRO A 550 16.14 6.81 24.53
N SER A 551 16.61 6.72 23.29
CA SER A 551 16.60 7.83 22.32
C SER A 551 15.18 8.28 21.96
N ALA A 552 14.29 7.34 21.61
CA ALA A 552 12.90 7.63 21.30
C ALA A 552 12.12 8.10 22.54
N ALA A 553 12.41 7.53 23.72
CA ALA A 553 11.80 7.93 24.99
C ALA A 553 12.13 9.41 25.33
N ALA A 554 13.37 9.83 25.11
CA ALA A 554 13.80 11.21 25.36
C ALA A 554 13.09 12.23 24.45
N VAL A 555 12.91 11.89 23.17
CA VAL A 555 12.12 12.70 22.22
C VAL A 555 10.68 12.83 22.70
N LEU A 556 10.06 11.71 23.09
CA LEU A 556 8.68 11.70 23.53
C LEU A 556 8.46 12.49 24.82
N GLN A 557 9.39 12.39 25.77
CA GLN A 557 9.37 13.19 27.01
C GLN A 557 9.41 14.69 26.69
N THR A 558 10.30 15.10 25.79
CA THR A 558 10.42 16.50 25.37
C THR A 558 9.16 16.97 24.64
N PHE A 559 8.58 16.13 23.78
CA PHE A 559 7.32 16.42 23.11
C PHE A 559 6.17 16.67 24.11
N ARG A 560 6.02 15.79 25.11
CA ARG A 560 5.03 15.95 26.18
C ARG A 560 5.24 17.24 26.98
N GLN A 561 6.50 17.57 27.34
CA GLN A 561 6.84 18.80 28.06
C GLN A 561 6.50 20.08 27.27
N ARG A 562 6.51 20.02 25.94
CA ARG A 562 6.17 21.15 25.06
C ARG A 562 4.67 21.24 24.73
N GLY A 563 3.83 20.40 25.34
CA GLY A 563 2.37 20.41 25.14
C GLY A 563 1.87 19.43 24.09
N GLY A 564 2.75 18.60 23.54
CA GLY A 564 2.38 17.50 22.64
C GLY A 564 1.55 16.43 23.36
N ARG A 565 0.58 15.85 22.66
CA ARG A 565 -0.34 14.86 23.25
C ARG A 565 0.24 13.46 23.11
N VAL A 566 0.38 12.75 24.22
CA VAL A 566 0.87 11.36 24.24
C VAL A 566 -0.18 10.51 24.91
N VAL A 567 -0.85 9.65 24.13
CA VAL A 567 -1.89 8.75 24.59
C VAL A 567 -1.31 7.35 24.75
N ASP A 568 -1.18 6.89 25.98
CA ASP A 568 -0.69 5.54 26.29
C ASP A 568 -1.86 4.61 26.63
N ALA A 569 -2.00 3.52 25.89
CA ALA A 569 -3.05 2.54 26.12
C ALA A 569 -2.90 1.72 27.41
N ALA A 570 -1.72 1.70 28.05
CA ALA A 570 -1.53 1.11 29.36
C ALA A 570 -2.02 2.01 30.50
N GLU A 571 -1.89 3.33 30.35
CA GLU A 571 -2.30 4.31 31.36
C GLU A 571 -3.81 4.62 31.30
N ALA A 572 -4.42 4.42 30.14
CA ALA A 572 -5.84 4.66 29.93
C ALA A 572 -6.65 3.36 30.08
N VAL A 573 -7.16 3.10 31.29
CA VAL A 573 -8.10 2.00 31.55
C VAL A 573 -9.31 2.13 30.61
N GLY A 574 -9.41 1.24 29.61
CA GLY A 574 -10.50 1.24 28.64
C GLY A 574 -10.49 2.47 27.73
N LEU A 575 -9.49 2.60 26.85
CA LEU A 575 -9.53 3.55 25.72
C LEU A 575 -10.72 3.24 24.80
N SER A 576 -11.89 3.76 25.16
CA SER A 576 -13.03 3.81 24.26
C SER A 576 -12.73 4.76 23.10
N ARG A 577 -13.48 4.63 22.00
CA ARG A 577 -13.34 5.55 20.86
C ARG A 577 -13.67 6.99 21.25
N GLU A 578 -14.63 7.19 22.15
CA GLU A 578 -14.97 8.51 22.70
C GLU A 578 -13.79 9.11 23.46
N SER A 579 -13.10 8.30 24.27
CA SER A 579 -11.89 8.72 24.99
C SER A 579 -10.76 9.08 24.05
N LEU A 580 -10.49 8.27 23.01
CA LEU A 580 -9.50 8.59 21.97
C LEU A 580 -9.82 9.91 21.28
N VAL A 581 -11.06 10.10 20.86
CA VAL A 581 -11.51 11.33 20.21
C VAL A 581 -11.40 12.55 21.13
N GLN A 582 -11.70 12.40 22.43
CA GLN A 582 -11.56 13.46 23.42
C GLN A 582 -10.09 13.85 23.66
N GLN A 583 -9.20 12.86 23.76
CA GLN A 583 -7.78 13.09 24.01
C GLN A 583 -7.05 13.62 22.78
N LEU A 584 -7.36 13.10 21.59
CA LEU A 584 -6.68 13.49 20.35
C LEU A 584 -7.21 14.81 19.78
N GLN A 585 -8.48 15.14 20.06
CA GLN A 585 -9.15 16.36 19.58
C GLN A 585 -8.97 16.55 18.06
N PRO A 586 -9.47 15.60 17.23
CA PRO A 586 -9.35 15.73 15.79
C PRO A 586 -10.11 16.97 15.30
N PRO A 587 -9.57 17.72 14.32
CA PRO A 587 -10.15 18.97 13.85
C PRO A 587 -11.45 18.78 13.03
N TYR A 588 -11.74 17.55 12.62
CA TYR A 588 -12.95 17.19 11.90
C TYR A 588 -13.66 16.05 12.64
N ARG A 589 -14.99 16.13 12.71
CA ARG A 589 -15.84 15.10 13.29
C ARG A 589 -17.05 14.86 12.40
N ILE A 590 -17.39 13.60 12.22
CA ILE A 590 -18.59 13.16 11.52
C ILE A 590 -19.71 12.93 12.54
N LEU A 591 -20.89 13.47 12.27
CA LEU A 591 -22.04 13.52 13.17
C LEU A 591 -23.33 13.09 12.44
N PRO A 592 -24.00 12.00 12.87
CA PRO A 592 -23.61 11.11 13.97
C PRO A 592 -22.32 10.33 13.64
N PRO A 593 -21.54 9.90 14.64
CA PRO A 593 -20.38 9.05 14.43
C PRO A 593 -20.75 7.80 13.61
N SER A 594 -19.85 7.36 12.74
CA SER A 594 -20.06 6.18 11.92
C SER A 594 -18.80 5.33 11.85
N ASP A 595 -18.98 4.02 11.93
CA ASP A 595 -17.88 3.06 11.87
C ASP A 595 -17.51 2.70 10.43
N SER A 596 -18.39 3.06 9.50
CA SER A 596 -18.30 2.73 8.08
C SER A 596 -17.99 3.96 7.23
N ILE A 597 -17.45 5.03 7.81
CA ILE A 597 -16.88 6.14 7.06
C ILE A 597 -15.36 6.12 7.20
N ALA A 598 -14.67 6.06 6.06
CA ALA A 598 -13.24 6.35 5.96
C ALA A 598 -13.04 7.84 5.63
N LEU A 599 -12.05 8.48 6.26
CA LEU A 599 -11.71 9.88 6.05
C LEU A 599 -10.24 10.00 5.68
N GLY A 600 -9.95 10.70 4.57
CA GLY A 600 -8.61 11.11 4.18
C GLY A 600 -8.45 12.63 4.29
N ARG A 601 -7.25 13.10 4.62
CA ARG A 601 -6.93 14.53 4.78
C ARG A 601 -5.71 14.90 3.96
N PHE A 602 -5.86 15.88 3.08
CA PHE A 602 -4.81 16.33 2.18
C PHE A 602 -4.78 17.85 2.06
N SER A 603 -3.66 18.36 1.56
CA SER A 603 -3.50 19.76 1.17
C SER A 603 -2.85 19.88 -0.21
N ARG A 604 -3.37 20.78 -1.03
CA ARG A 604 -2.81 21.08 -2.37
C ARG A 604 -3.04 22.55 -2.69
N ASP A 605 -2.01 23.26 -3.16
CA ASP A 605 -2.11 24.68 -3.53
C ASP A 605 -2.74 25.56 -2.44
N ARG A 606 -2.39 25.31 -1.16
CA ARG A 606 -2.93 25.96 0.05
C ARG A 606 -4.44 25.72 0.29
N ARG A 607 -5.04 24.72 -0.34
CA ARG A 607 -6.42 24.29 -0.12
C ARG A 607 -6.45 23.00 0.68
N ARG A 608 -7.40 22.89 1.61
CA ARG A 608 -7.68 21.66 2.34
C ARG A 608 -8.59 20.77 1.49
N ILE A 609 -8.27 19.48 1.44
CA ILE A 609 -9.03 18.46 0.71
C ILE A 609 -9.35 17.34 1.69
N LEU A 610 -10.62 16.98 1.79
CA LEU A 610 -11.10 15.83 2.57
C LEU A 610 -11.72 14.82 1.63
N LEU A 611 -11.31 13.55 1.73
CA LEU A 611 -11.97 12.45 1.04
C LEU A 611 -12.82 11.69 2.05
N VAL A 612 -14.14 11.70 1.86
CA VAL A 612 -15.11 11.01 2.72
C VAL A 612 -15.68 9.84 1.93
N ALA A 613 -15.43 8.60 2.37
CA ALA A 613 -15.92 7.40 1.71
C ALA A 613 -16.82 6.59 2.65
N ASN A 614 -18.05 6.33 2.22
CA ASN A 614 -18.96 5.42 2.92
C ASN A 614 -18.65 3.98 2.50
N VAL A 615 -17.90 3.26 3.33
CA VAL A 615 -17.57 1.85 3.10
C VAL A 615 -18.67 0.90 3.58
N GLY A 616 -19.78 1.41 4.09
CA GLY A 616 -20.88 0.61 4.60
C GLY A 616 -21.90 0.22 3.53
N LEU A 617 -22.69 -0.80 3.87
CA LEU A 617 -23.79 -1.32 3.04
C LEU A 617 -25.07 -0.46 3.08
N ARG A 618 -25.09 0.61 3.88
CA ARG A 618 -26.25 1.49 4.08
C ARG A 618 -25.87 2.92 3.74
N ALA A 619 -26.85 3.69 3.28
CA ALA A 619 -26.67 5.12 3.11
C ALA A 619 -26.36 5.79 4.46
N TYR A 620 -25.55 6.84 4.42
CA TYR A 620 -25.20 7.69 5.55
C TYR A 620 -25.77 9.09 5.32
N ASP A 621 -26.52 9.60 6.30
CA ASP A 621 -27.00 10.99 6.35
C ASP A 621 -26.49 11.62 7.66
N GLY A 622 -25.72 12.69 7.54
CA GLY A 622 -25.09 13.36 8.66
C GLY A 622 -24.36 14.63 8.25
N HIS A 623 -23.40 15.04 9.09
CA HIS A 623 -22.68 16.29 8.96
C HIS A 623 -21.21 16.12 9.31
N LEU A 624 -20.35 16.91 8.68
CA LEU A 624 -18.95 17.08 9.03
C LEU A 624 -18.77 18.43 9.74
N THR A 625 -18.18 18.42 10.93
CA THR A 625 -17.71 19.66 11.56
C THR A 625 -16.48 20.16 10.80
N ALA A 626 -16.53 21.38 10.26
CA ALA A 626 -15.40 22.01 9.60
C ALA A 626 -15.10 23.35 10.27
N GLU A 627 -13.92 23.48 10.87
CA GLU A 627 -13.39 24.78 11.27
C GLU A 627 -12.84 25.48 10.01
N SER A 628 -13.67 26.30 9.38
CA SER A 628 -13.37 26.94 8.10
C SER A 628 -14.05 28.29 7.97
N ASP A 629 -13.27 29.33 7.68
CA ASP A 629 -13.78 30.63 7.23
C ASP A 629 -14.07 30.63 5.71
N GLY A 630 -13.64 29.58 4.98
CA GLY A 630 -13.85 29.39 3.55
C GLY A 630 -15.12 28.57 3.21
N THR A 631 -15.47 28.55 1.93
CA THR A 631 -16.59 27.74 1.40
C THR A 631 -16.09 26.40 0.87
N TRP A 632 -16.93 25.37 0.95
CA TRP A 632 -16.57 24.02 0.49
C TRP A 632 -17.26 23.69 -0.84
N GLN A 633 -16.55 22.94 -1.68
CA GLN A 633 -17.11 22.30 -2.87
C GLN A 633 -17.05 20.79 -2.72
N THR A 634 -18.12 20.12 -3.13
CA THR A 634 -18.22 18.67 -3.22
C THR A 634 -17.89 18.23 -4.64
N MET A 635 -16.99 17.27 -4.78
CA MET A 635 -16.62 16.64 -6.05
C MET A 635 -16.86 15.13 -5.95
N ASP A 636 -17.70 14.58 -6.84
CA ASP A 636 -18.02 13.15 -6.87
C ASP A 636 -17.14 12.45 -7.91
N PRO A 637 -16.19 11.58 -7.51
CA PRO A 637 -15.27 10.94 -8.44
C PRO A 637 -15.97 9.93 -9.38
N ALA A 638 -17.11 9.35 -8.98
CA ALA A 638 -17.79 8.34 -9.79
C ALA A 638 -18.44 8.95 -11.04
N ASN A 639 -19.08 10.12 -10.91
CA ASN A 639 -19.78 10.79 -12.01
C ASN A 639 -19.15 12.12 -12.47
N GLY A 640 -18.13 12.62 -11.77
CA GLY A 640 -17.42 13.85 -12.08
C GLY A 640 -18.14 15.14 -11.67
N ALA A 641 -19.30 15.07 -11.00
CA ALA A 641 -20.07 16.25 -10.62
C ALA A 641 -19.32 17.11 -9.60
N ILE A 642 -19.39 18.44 -9.78
CA ILE A 642 -18.86 19.44 -8.84
C ILE A 642 -20.02 20.33 -8.42
N ARG A 643 -20.22 20.50 -7.11
CA ARG A 643 -21.32 21.30 -6.54
C ARG A 643 -20.82 22.07 -5.32
N PRO A 644 -21.38 23.26 -5.01
CA PRO A 644 -21.21 23.86 -3.70
C PRO A 644 -21.67 22.88 -2.62
N ALA A 645 -20.90 22.76 -1.53
CA ALA A 645 -21.29 21.91 -0.41
C ALA A 645 -22.45 22.58 0.37
N GLU A 646 -23.46 21.80 0.74
CA GLU A 646 -24.54 22.26 1.60
C GLU A 646 -24.00 22.42 3.03
N THR A 647 -24.21 23.58 3.65
CA THR A 647 -23.85 23.84 5.05
C THR A 647 -25.09 24.18 5.86
N ASP A 648 -25.18 23.67 7.09
CA ASP A 648 -26.25 24.04 8.01
C ASP A 648 -25.99 25.41 8.69
N ALA A 649 -26.93 25.85 9.52
CA ALA A 649 -26.84 27.12 10.24
C ALA A 649 -25.65 27.19 11.22
N ALA A 650 -25.07 26.05 11.61
CA ALA A 650 -23.89 25.96 12.46
C ALA A 650 -22.59 25.85 11.63
N GLY A 651 -22.66 26.00 10.30
CA GLY A 651 -21.51 25.91 9.39
C GLY A 651 -21.01 24.49 9.14
N ARG A 652 -21.76 23.45 9.55
CA ARG A 652 -21.38 22.05 9.34
C ARG A 652 -21.75 21.63 7.93
N VAL A 653 -20.85 20.92 7.26
CA VAL A 653 -21.06 20.44 5.88
C VAL A 653 -21.94 19.20 5.90
N ARG A 654 -23.05 19.21 5.15
CA ARG A 654 -23.94 18.05 5.02
C ARG A 654 -23.27 16.92 4.25
N LEU A 655 -23.42 15.71 4.76
CA LEU A 655 -22.96 14.46 4.14
C LEU A 655 -24.18 13.57 3.87
N ALA A 656 -24.49 13.35 2.60
CA ALA A 656 -25.49 12.39 2.15
C ALA A 656 -24.83 11.42 1.17
N LEU A 657 -24.45 10.24 1.65
CA LEU A 657 -23.67 9.25 0.92
C LEU A 657 -24.47 7.97 0.76
N ALA A 658 -24.65 7.50 -0.47
CA ALA A 658 -25.13 6.14 -0.72
C ALA A 658 -24.12 5.10 -0.21
N ALA A 659 -24.53 3.84 -0.14
CA ALA A 659 -23.60 2.75 0.14
C ALA A 659 -22.45 2.76 -0.89
N HIS A 660 -21.21 2.60 -0.42
CA HIS A 660 -19.99 2.61 -1.23
C HIS A 660 -19.67 3.92 -1.96
N GLN A 661 -20.45 4.99 -1.74
CA GLN A 661 -20.19 6.29 -2.35
C GLN A 661 -19.06 7.02 -1.62
N ALA A 662 -18.25 7.74 -2.40
CA ALA A 662 -17.26 8.67 -1.87
C ALA A 662 -17.42 10.06 -2.48
N ILE A 663 -17.01 11.08 -1.72
CA ILE A 663 -16.95 12.47 -2.18
C ILE A 663 -15.66 13.11 -1.70
N LEU A 664 -15.16 14.07 -2.49
CA LEU A 664 -14.10 14.99 -2.10
C LEU A 664 -14.72 16.32 -1.70
N LEU A 665 -14.34 16.82 -0.52
CA LEU A 665 -14.63 18.18 -0.09
C LEU A 665 -13.37 19.02 -0.28
N VAL A 666 -13.44 20.05 -1.10
CA VAL A 666 -12.32 20.97 -1.35
C VAL A 666 -12.68 22.36 -0.82
N GLU A 667 -11.83 22.89 0.05
CA GLU A 667 -11.99 24.23 0.58
C GLU A 667 -11.57 25.28 -0.45
N THR A 668 -12.41 26.30 -0.61
CA THR A 668 -12.08 27.55 -1.27
C THR A 668 -11.75 28.60 -0.21
N PRO A 669 -10.49 29.07 -0.14
CA PRO A 669 -10.08 30.06 0.85
C PRO A 669 -10.93 31.32 0.77
N ALA A 670 -11.31 31.87 1.92
CA ALA A 670 -11.94 33.18 1.97
C ALA A 670 -10.99 34.24 1.40
N ALA A 671 -11.53 35.18 0.60
CA ALA A 671 -10.75 36.32 0.15
C ALA A 671 -10.24 37.08 1.39
N LYS A 672 -8.91 37.18 1.56
CA LYS A 672 -8.34 38.03 2.60
C LYS A 672 -8.89 39.44 2.37
N ARG A 673 -9.72 39.95 3.29
CA ARG A 673 -10.01 41.37 3.38
C ARG A 673 -8.66 42.05 3.64
N ILE A 674 -8.12 42.73 2.64
CA ILE A 674 -7.01 43.65 2.85
C ILE A 674 -7.54 44.68 3.87
N PRO A 675 -6.90 44.85 5.04
CA PRO A 675 -7.29 45.90 5.96
C PRO A 675 -7.15 47.22 5.21
N ARG A 676 -8.24 48.00 5.16
CA ARG A 676 -8.23 49.35 4.60
C ARG A 676 -7.36 50.29 5.42
#